data_AF-A0A8C9YAB2-F1
#
_entry.id   AF-A0A8C9YAB2-F1
#
_cell.length_a   1.000
_cell.length_b   1.000
_cell.length_c   1.000
_cell.angle_alpha   90.00
_cell.angle_beta   90.00
_cell.angle_gamma   90.00
#
_symmetry.space_group_name_H-M   'P 1'
#
loop_
_entity.id
_entity.type
_entity.pdbx_description
1 polymer ?
#
loop_
_entity_poly.entity_id
_entity_poly.type
_entity_poly.pdbx_seq_one_letter_code
_entity_poly.pdbx_strand_id
1 'polypeptide(L)'
;MRNLKLLKSLRSSELQGPGSPQCLAVRADTGSLLVASHYSITEYDPRTGQVVSEASLTAEGFLPEDGSGMVVGLQDLAELESACLGTAGGDVVLFNFNTCQLECVGSVDSGLTSMTWSPDEELVVLTTGQETIIMMTKDFEPITEVGIHQDDFGEGKFITVGWGKKETQFHGSEGKQAEVQPAAAWDDRTPRVTWRGDGQLFAVSAVCLQTGARKVRVWNREGVLQATSEPINGLEQALCWKPSGNLIAITQRHPNKHSVVFMEKNGLLHGDFTLPFSKDQAKVRSAKPDSRTVLEIYNEPHHLKSARAPSTVQLWVVGNYHWYLKQSLDFSRDSQKAPVCVCWDPERPLRLHVVTRSWISVTYDWGWTTGRSPGLDATDNANVAVIDGDKILVTNFRQCVVPPPMCSFELQLTSPVNQVTFLCQPQRTNQLAALTSDGQISVYSQGGFACLVAMTAITRMNENRPEPSVEDWRDSSGCAINFPVPCVQTALGSISGEVETRTTLASNISSFAVCNDFLLITTHSHTCRCLQLSVLSPFHSAGLQAALASDGGQNDETLRRVERGSRIVTVVPQDTRVILQMPRGNLETVHHRSLVLAQLRKWLDSLRFRDSFECMRKLRINLNLMYDHNPKVFLENMETFITQLNSISHINLFLTELKEEDTTGTMYPRPECSPAQAQPVSGQKKVDVVCDALRSAMESMDPNKFFLSILTTHVKKSVPELEVALQKVHELRVNPPDAPGSVSAEEALKYLLFLVNVNDLYEHSLGTYDFDLVLMVAEKSQKDPKEYLPFLNMLKNLEPNYQRYTIDKHLKRYRKALHHLSKCGEEHFREALLLVKEQKLYSEALRLYPTDGAHYKALSCAYAEHLMEQQQAEQAGLLLWRCGEPAAALQAFASSSSWRNAICAAQQIPLPPDQLALLARDLAEKLTEQRRFSEAALLLDQYAKDCEEAILALVTGSVWEEALRLIYMHNRQDITETNLKPALLEAFSTQTAFLEAQVATFTRHRTRLAVVREQKEKARLDMLDDDGPDCPDAELYSEASSVMSGSKYSHSNSRISSRSSKNRRKAERKKLSLKEGSPMEDRALMYALGEILTTVDKMREEVHSALKALVLFQFDKQAEKLQLAYDDALQTMEAAVPEVWPEGLQNSQAPLTGPNSTANSIMASFQQQQRPAASQGQHNV
;
A
#
# COMPACT_ATOMS: atom_id res chain seq x y z
N MET A 1 -13.04 13.47 -17.18
CA MET A 1 -14.38 13.90 -16.77
C MET A 1 -14.30 15.06 -15.80
N ARG A 2 -13.78 16.19 -16.27
CA ARG A 2 -13.72 17.44 -15.51
C ARG A 2 -14.26 18.56 -16.40
N ASN A 3 -14.82 19.59 -15.77
CA ASN A 3 -15.29 20.81 -16.39
C ASN A 3 -14.46 21.97 -15.84
N LEU A 4 -14.33 23.03 -16.64
CA LEU A 4 -13.83 24.31 -16.15
C LEU A 4 -15.00 25.01 -15.46
N LYS A 5 -14.81 25.43 -14.21
CA LYS A 5 -15.77 26.23 -13.45
C LYS A 5 -15.16 27.61 -13.25
N LEU A 6 -15.89 28.65 -13.64
CA LEU A 6 -15.51 30.02 -13.34
C LEU A 6 -15.58 30.22 -11.82
N LEU A 7 -14.45 30.52 -11.19
CA LEU A 7 -14.35 30.75 -9.74
C LEU A 7 -14.54 32.22 -9.42
N LYS A 8 -13.90 33.10 -10.20
CA LYS A 8 -13.92 34.55 -9.99
C LYS A 8 -13.91 35.26 -11.34
N SER A 9 -14.66 36.35 -11.43
CA SER A 9 -14.55 37.33 -12.51
C SER A 9 -14.39 38.69 -11.88
N LEU A 10 -13.26 39.34 -12.13
CA LEU A 10 -12.96 40.70 -11.70
C LEU A 10 -13.12 41.61 -12.91
N ARG A 11 -14.02 42.58 -12.81
CA ARG A 11 -14.28 43.56 -13.87
C ARG A 11 -13.97 44.95 -13.34
N SER A 12 -13.15 45.71 -14.06
CA SER A 12 -12.90 47.11 -13.73
C SER A 12 -14.06 48.01 -14.14
N SER A 13 -14.15 49.18 -13.51
CA SER A 13 -14.90 50.31 -14.06
C SER A 13 -14.34 50.70 -15.43
N GLU A 14 -15.14 51.40 -16.26
CA GLU A 14 -14.64 52.00 -17.50
C GLU A 14 -13.46 52.91 -17.18
N LEU A 15 -12.26 52.50 -17.59
CA LEU A 15 -11.04 53.25 -17.39
C LEU A 15 -10.96 54.35 -18.46
N GLN A 16 -10.42 55.52 -18.10
CA GLN A 16 -10.13 56.58 -19.06
C GLN A 16 -8.65 56.50 -19.44
N GLY A 17 -8.31 55.58 -20.35
CA GLY A 17 -7.01 55.57 -21.02
C GLY A 17 -7.05 56.35 -22.34
N PRO A 18 -5.93 56.90 -22.83
CA PRO A 18 -5.91 57.65 -24.07
C PRO A 18 -6.07 56.73 -25.28
N GLY A 19 -6.98 57.07 -26.20
CA GLY A 19 -7.24 56.29 -27.42
C GLY A 19 -7.85 54.92 -27.18
N SER A 20 -7.64 53.98 -28.10
CA SER A 20 -8.06 52.58 -27.93
C SER A 20 -6.88 51.63 -27.69
N PRO A 21 -7.02 50.60 -26.85
CA PRO A 21 -5.99 49.58 -26.62
C PRO A 21 -5.58 48.87 -27.91
N GLN A 22 -4.32 48.46 -28.02
CA GLN A 22 -3.76 47.71 -29.15
C GLN A 22 -3.11 46.40 -28.72
N CYS A 23 -2.27 46.43 -27.68
CA CYS A 23 -1.57 45.27 -27.14
C CYS A 23 -1.71 45.17 -25.61
N LEU A 24 -1.55 43.97 -25.08
CA LEU A 24 -1.65 43.66 -23.65
C LEU A 24 -0.53 42.71 -23.24
N ALA A 25 0.18 43.04 -22.17
CA ALA A 25 1.06 42.14 -21.43
C ALA A 25 0.68 42.13 -19.95
N VAL A 26 1.07 41.08 -19.23
CA VAL A 26 0.85 40.94 -17.79
C VAL A 26 2.21 41.02 -17.12
N ARG A 27 2.32 41.88 -16.10
CA ARG A 27 3.53 41.94 -15.28
C ARG A 27 3.59 40.74 -14.35
N ALA A 28 4.63 39.91 -14.48
CA ALA A 28 4.74 38.67 -13.72
C ALA A 28 4.92 38.91 -12.21
N ASP A 29 5.63 39.97 -11.85
CA ASP A 29 5.98 40.34 -10.47
C ASP A 29 4.79 40.86 -9.64
N THR A 30 4.00 41.75 -10.24
CA THR A 30 2.93 42.49 -9.58
C THR A 30 1.55 41.95 -9.93
N GLY A 31 1.38 41.35 -11.10
CA GLY A 31 0.08 40.98 -11.67
C GLY A 31 -0.72 42.17 -12.22
N SER A 32 -0.08 43.32 -12.44
CA SER A 32 -0.67 44.45 -13.17
C SER A 32 -0.70 44.18 -14.68
N LEU A 33 -1.52 44.94 -15.39
CA LEU A 33 -1.72 44.85 -16.84
C LEU A 33 -1.04 46.02 -17.52
N LEU A 34 -0.18 45.72 -18.48
CA LEU A 34 0.44 46.70 -19.37
C LEU A 34 -0.37 46.78 -20.65
N VAL A 35 -0.91 47.96 -20.93
CA VAL A 35 -1.75 48.21 -22.10
C VAL A 35 -1.09 49.28 -22.95
N ALA A 36 -0.76 48.93 -24.19
CA ALA A 36 -0.31 49.91 -25.18
C ALA A 36 -1.50 50.39 -26.01
N SER A 37 -1.59 51.69 -26.22
CA SER A 37 -2.61 52.37 -27.02
C SER A 37 -1.97 53.12 -28.20
N HIS A 38 -2.79 53.85 -28.95
CA HIS A 38 -2.31 54.71 -30.05
C HIS A 38 -1.48 55.91 -29.53
N TYR A 39 -1.52 56.21 -28.23
CA TYR A 39 -0.95 57.43 -27.66
C TYR A 39 0.03 57.19 -26.51
N SER A 40 -0.12 56.11 -25.74
CA SER A 40 0.66 55.84 -24.54
C SER A 40 0.74 54.35 -24.21
N ILE A 41 1.72 54.01 -23.37
CA ILE A 41 1.76 52.76 -22.60
C ILE A 41 1.29 53.05 -21.17
N THR A 42 0.34 52.26 -20.69
CA THR A 42 -0.29 52.43 -19.38
C THR A 42 -0.16 51.14 -18.57
N GLU A 43 0.38 51.23 -17.36
CA GLU A 43 0.33 50.16 -16.37
C GLU A 43 -0.90 50.33 -15.49
N TYR A 44 -1.67 49.26 -15.35
CA TYR A 44 -2.95 49.26 -14.66
C TYR A 44 -3.06 48.09 -13.69
N ASP A 45 -3.39 48.34 -12.42
CA ASP A 45 -3.62 47.28 -11.45
C ASP A 45 -5.11 46.84 -11.46
N PRO A 46 -5.42 45.61 -11.92
CA PRO A 46 -6.79 45.13 -12.02
C PRO A 46 -7.47 44.90 -10.66
N ARG A 47 -6.73 44.89 -9.56
CA ARG A 47 -7.28 44.71 -8.21
C ARG A 47 -7.78 46.00 -7.59
N THR A 48 -7.01 47.08 -7.74
CA THR A 48 -7.33 48.40 -7.17
C THR A 48 -8.16 49.26 -8.10
N GLY A 49 -8.15 48.99 -9.40
CA GLY A 49 -8.85 49.83 -10.36
C GLY A 49 -8.08 51.10 -10.73
N GLN A 50 -6.78 51.18 -10.41
CA GLN A 50 -5.97 52.38 -10.56
C GLN A 50 -4.88 52.22 -11.63
N VAL A 51 -4.58 53.32 -12.32
CA VAL A 51 -3.41 53.45 -13.18
C VAL A 51 -2.19 53.64 -12.29
N VAL A 52 -1.18 52.79 -12.46
CA VAL A 52 0.06 52.79 -11.68
C VAL A 52 1.07 53.76 -12.30
N SER A 53 1.27 53.68 -13.61
CA SER A 53 2.17 54.55 -14.37
C SER A 53 1.69 54.70 -15.81
N GLU A 54 2.05 55.81 -16.46
CA GLU A 54 1.74 56.07 -17.87
C GLU A 54 2.88 56.86 -18.52
N ALA A 55 3.25 56.47 -19.75
CA ALA A 55 4.21 57.21 -20.57
C ALA A 55 3.68 57.43 -21.99
N SER A 56 3.78 58.66 -22.50
CA SER A 56 3.28 59.04 -23.82
C SER A 56 4.23 58.59 -24.93
N LEU A 57 3.71 57.83 -25.88
CA LEU A 57 4.42 57.38 -27.09
C LEU A 57 4.42 58.46 -28.18
N THR A 58 3.46 59.39 -28.16
CA THR A 58 3.37 60.48 -29.14
C THR A 58 4.22 61.70 -28.76
N ALA A 59 4.31 62.03 -27.47
CA ALA A 59 5.11 63.17 -27.01
C ALA A 59 6.62 63.00 -27.32
N GLU A 60 7.09 61.75 -27.28
CA GLU A 60 8.47 61.37 -27.61
C GLU A 60 8.69 61.07 -29.11
N GLY A 61 7.63 61.20 -29.93
CA GLY A 61 7.73 61.02 -31.39
C GLY A 61 7.76 59.57 -31.89
N PHE A 62 7.61 58.56 -31.02
CA PHE A 62 7.58 57.14 -31.40
C PHE A 62 6.29 56.72 -32.14
N LEU A 63 5.18 57.42 -31.88
CA LEU A 63 3.92 57.27 -32.61
C LEU A 63 3.43 58.64 -33.12
N PRO A 64 2.71 58.69 -34.26
CA PRO A 64 2.13 59.93 -34.77
C PRO A 64 0.92 60.39 -33.94
N GLU A 65 0.80 61.71 -33.73
CA GLU A 65 -0.29 62.33 -32.95
C GLU A 65 -1.69 62.17 -33.57
N ASP A 66 -1.77 61.85 -34.87
CA ASP A 66 -3.02 61.67 -35.61
C ASP A 66 -3.77 60.37 -35.24
N GLY A 67 -3.19 59.54 -34.37
CA GLY A 67 -3.75 58.27 -33.94
C GLY A 67 -3.67 57.17 -35.00
N SER A 68 -2.85 57.34 -36.06
CA SER A 68 -2.58 56.29 -37.05
C SER A 68 -1.50 55.31 -36.61
N GLY A 69 -0.80 55.61 -35.51
CA GLY A 69 0.26 54.79 -34.93
C GLY A 69 -0.23 53.41 -34.47
N MET A 70 0.60 52.39 -34.69
CA MET A 70 0.31 51.00 -34.33
C MET A 70 1.48 50.38 -33.57
N VAL A 71 1.18 49.71 -32.46
CA VAL A 71 2.10 48.85 -31.71
C VAL A 71 1.92 47.41 -32.20
N VAL A 72 3.03 46.76 -32.57
CA VAL A 72 3.04 45.42 -33.15
C VAL A 72 3.35 44.31 -32.15
N GLY A 73 3.85 44.68 -30.97
CA GLY A 73 4.06 43.75 -29.86
C GLY A 73 4.35 44.51 -28.56
N LEU A 74 4.03 43.86 -27.44
CA LEU A 74 4.29 44.34 -26.09
C LEU A 74 4.60 43.13 -25.22
N GLN A 75 5.70 43.19 -24.47
CA GLN A 75 6.16 42.12 -23.58
C GLN A 75 6.72 42.70 -22.29
N ASP A 76 6.42 42.08 -21.16
CA ASP A 76 7.09 42.34 -19.88
C ASP A 76 8.44 41.60 -19.86
N LEU A 77 9.51 42.30 -19.49
CA LEU A 77 10.86 41.72 -19.31
C LEU A 77 11.24 41.86 -17.84
N ALA A 78 10.98 40.81 -17.07
CA ALA A 78 11.02 40.88 -15.61
C ALA A 78 12.45 41.15 -15.11
N GLU A 79 13.48 40.58 -15.74
CA GLU A 79 14.89 40.80 -15.38
C GLU A 79 15.35 42.26 -15.59
N LEU A 80 14.78 42.95 -16.57
CA LEU A 80 15.13 44.33 -16.91
C LEU A 80 14.26 45.38 -16.21
N GLU A 81 13.28 44.93 -15.41
CA GLU A 81 12.24 45.78 -14.81
C GLU A 81 11.66 46.80 -15.82
N SER A 82 11.42 46.33 -17.05
CA SER A 82 11.01 47.15 -18.17
C SER A 82 10.05 46.41 -19.09
N ALA A 83 9.17 47.14 -19.78
CA ALA A 83 8.34 46.60 -20.85
C ALA A 83 8.97 46.90 -22.21
N CYS A 84 9.09 45.90 -23.08
CA CYS A 84 9.54 46.07 -24.45
C CYS A 84 8.34 46.22 -25.39
N LEU A 85 8.32 47.28 -26.19
CA LEU A 85 7.29 47.56 -27.18
C LEU A 85 7.91 47.75 -28.58
N GLY A 86 7.26 47.21 -29.60
CA GLY A 86 7.64 47.41 -31.00
C GLY A 86 6.59 48.24 -31.72
N THR A 87 6.99 49.28 -32.46
CA THR A 87 6.08 50.10 -33.26
C THR A 87 6.09 49.66 -34.72
N ALA A 88 4.96 49.82 -35.41
CA ALA A 88 4.89 49.57 -36.85
C ALA A 88 5.80 50.50 -37.67
N GLY A 89 6.17 51.66 -37.09
CA GLY A 89 7.11 52.61 -37.67
C GLY A 89 8.55 52.12 -37.74
N GLY A 90 8.92 51.09 -36.96
CA GLY A 90 10.26 50.52 -36.96
C GLY A 90 10.95 50.50 -35.60
N ASP A 91 10.43 51.24 -34.62
CA ASP A 91 11.11 51.46 -33.35
C ASP A 91 10.86 50.32 -32.35
N VAL A 92 11.90 49.91 -31.65
CA VAL A 92 11.88 49.03 -30.49
C VAL A 92 12.22 49.88 -29.27
N VAL A 93 11.26 50.00 -28.36
CA VAL A 93 11.33 50.92 -27.23
C VAL A 93 11.20 50.14 -25.92
N LEU A 94 12.03 50.47 -24.95
CA LEU A 94 11.94 50.01 -23.58
C LEU A 94 11.24 51.06 -22.72
N PHE A 95 10.23 50.64 -21.96
CA PHE A 95 9.59 51.43 -20.93
C PHE A 95 10.06 50.93 -19.56
N ASN A 96 10.88 51.72 -18.86
CA ASN A 96 11.41 51.35 -17.56
C ASN A 96 10.40 51.67 -16.45
N PHE A 97 10.06 50.68 -15.61
CA PHE A 97 9.03 50.85 -14.59
C PHE A 97 9.46 51.79 -13.45
N ASN A 98 10.76 51.85 -13.12
CA ASN A 98 11.27 52.65 -12.02
C ASN A 98 11.37 54.14 -12.37
N THR A 99 11.83 54.45 -13.59
CA THR A 99 12.01 55.83 -14.04
C THR A 99 10.79 56.38 -14.78
N CYS A 100 9.89 55.50 -15.23
CA CYS A 100 8.78 55.83 -16.14
C CYS A 100 9.25 56.53 -17.44
N GLN A 101 10.48 56.24 -17.89
CA GLN A 101 11.05 56.79 -19.11
C GLN A 101 11.01 55.77 -20.25
N LEU A 102 10.93 56.30 -21.47
CA LEU A 102 11.00 55.54 -22.72
C LEU A 102 12.39 55.67 -23.33
N GLU A 103 12.98 54.55 -23.71
CA GLU A 103 14.29 54.49 -24.37
C GLU A 103 14.18 53.71 -25.68
N CYS A 104 14.63 54.28 -26.79
CA CYS A 104 14.71 53.57 -28.06
C CYS A 104 16.00 52.76 -28.12
N VAL A 105 15.86 51.44 -28.18
CA VAL A 105 16.98 50.48 -28.20
C VAL A 105 17.29 49.97 -29.60
N GLY A 106 16.38 50.19 -30.56
CA GLY A 106 16.60 49.85 -31.96
C GLY A 106 15.56 50.48 -32.87
N SER A 107 15.91 50.73 -34.13
CA SER A 107 14.98 51.20 -35.15
C SER A 107 15.26 50.52 -36.48
N VAL A 108 14.20 50.16 -37.20
CA VAL A 108 14.24 49.45 -38.49
C VAL A 108 13.50 50.27 -39.55
N ASP A 109 14.23 50.82 -40.52
CA ASP A 109 13.71 51.73 -41.56
C ASP A 109 12.52 51.18 -42.37
N SER A 110 12.44 49.86 -42.51
CA SER A 110 11.34 49.20 -43.25
C SER A 110 10.06 49.01 -42.44
N GLY A 111 10.05 49.41 -41.17
CA GLY A 111 8.97 49.17 -40.24
C GLY A 111 8.96 47.73 -39.69
N LEU A 112 8.25 47.54 -38.58
CA LEU A 112 8.03 46.22 -37.97
C LEU A 112 6.60 45.75 -38.23
N THR A 113 6.43 44.45 -38.42
CA THR A 113 5.13 43.80 -38.63
C THR A 113 4.71 42.90 -37.46
N SER A 114 5.67 42.38 -36.70
CA SER A 114 5.43 41.58 -35.49
C SER A 114 6.66 41.63 -34.59
N MET A 115 6.45 41.52 -33.27
CA MET A 115 7.49 41.32 -32.27
C MET A 115 7.04 40.25 -31.28
N THR A 116 7.87 39.23 -31.09
CA THR A 116 7.60 38.15 -30.13
C THR A 116 8.87 37.70 -29.44
N TRP A 117 8.87 37.72 -28.11
CA TRP A 117 9.96 37.20 -27.29
C TRP A 117 9.88 35.69 -27.12
N SER A 118 11.03 35.05 -26.93
CA SER A 118 11.11 33.66 -26.52
C SER A 118 10.58 33.49 -25.09
N PRO A 119 10.05 32.31 -24.71
CA PRO A 119 9.45 32.10 -23.40
C PRO A 119 10.42 32.24 -22.21
N ASP A 120 11.72 32.16 -22.47
CA ASP A 120 12.81 32.36 -21.52
C ASP A 120 13.34 33.81 -21.52
N GLU A 121 12.72 34.73 -22.27
CA GLU A 121 13.08 36.17 -22.36
C GLU A 121 14.51 36.46 -22.87
N GLU A 122 15.20 35.46 -23.41
CA GLU A 122 16.59 35.60 -23.89
C GLU A 122 16.70 36.09 -25.34
N LEU A 123 15.67 35.87 -26.16
CA LEU A 123 15.67 36.21 -27.59
C LEU A 123 14.40 36.96 -27.98
N VAL A 124 14.55 37.94 -28.85
CA VAL A 124 13.42 38.60 -29.53
C VAL A 124 13.46 38.31 -31.02
N VAL A 125 12.32 37.90 -31.57
CA VAL A 125 12.12 37.74 -33.01
C VAL A 125 11.21 38.85 -33.53
N LEU A 126 11.75 39.59 -34.48
CA LEU A 126 11.10 40.70 -35.19
C LEU A 126 10.86 40.29 -36.64
N THR A 127 9.69 40.63 -37.17
CA THR A 127 9.45 40.57 -38.63
C THR A 127 9.33 41.98 -39.19
N THR A 128 9.93 42.22 -40.35
CA THR A 128 10.03 43.58 -40.94
C THR A 128 9.03 43.79 -42.07
N GLY A 129 8.87 45.04 -42.53
CA GLY A 129 8.11 45.36 -43.74
C GLY A 129 8.76 44.90 -45.05
N GLN A 130 10.04 44.48 -45.01
CA GLN A 130 10.76 43.88 -46.15
C GLN A 130 10.65 42.34 -46.19
N GLU A 131 9.74 41.75 -45.42
CA GLU A 131 9.57 40.29 -45.32
C GLU A 131 10.84 39.56 -44.83
N THR A 132 11.60 40.19 -43.92
CA THR A 132 12.75 39.58 -43.22
C THR A 132 12.42 39.27 -41.75
N ILE A 133 13.13 38.28 -41.20
CA ILE A 133 13.15 37.91 -39.78
C ILE A 133 14.47 38.45 -39.22
N ILE A 134 14.40 39.30 -38.21
CA ILE A 134 15.55 39.74 -37.42
C ILE A 134 15.45 39.09 -36.05
N MET A 135 16.51 38.43 -35.62
CA MET A 135 16.62 37.85 -34.29
C MET A 135 17.67 38.60 -33.49
N MET A 136 17.34 39.00 -32.27
CA MET A 136 18.24 39.70 -31.38
C MET A 136 18.30 39.02 -30.01
N THR A 137 19.40 39.23 -29.29
CA THR A 137 19.52 38.88 -27.87
C THR A 137 18.68 39.81 -26.99
N LYS A 138 18.57 39.49 -25.69
CA LYS A 138 17.94 40.38 -24.71
C LYS A 138 18.60 41.76 -24.57
N ASP A 139 19.87 41.86 -24.91
CA ASP A 139 20.63 43.11 -24.97
C ASP A 139 20.47 43.85 -26.31
N PHE A 140 19.51 43.42 -27.16
CA PHE A 140 19.21 43.97 -28.48
C PHE A 140 20.38 43.87 -29.48
N GLU A 141 21.30 42.93 -29.28
CA GLU A 141 22.35 42.64 -30.25
C GLU A 141 21.81 41.71 -31.36
N PRO A 142 21.95 42.07 -32.65
CA PRO A 142 21.45 41.25 -33.76
C PRO A 142 22.27 39.97 -33.92
N ILE A 143 21.58 38.83 -33.95
CA ILE A 143 22.16 37.49 -34.14
C ILE A 143 22.12 37.09 -35.61
N THR A 144 20.93 37.15 -36.21
CA THR A 144 20.70 36.78 -37.62
C THR A 144 19.62 37.66 -38.25
N GLU A 145 19.78 37.89 -39.54
CA GLU A 145 18.75 38.46 -40.40
C GLU A 145 18.57 37.56 -41.63
N VAL A 146 17.36 37.03 -41.80
CA VAL A 146 17.05 36.06 -42.87
C VAL A 146 15.69 36.38 -43.52
N GLY A 147 15.56 36.13 -44.81
CA GLY A 147 14.27 36.29 -45.50
C GLY A 147 13.22 35.29 -45.00
N ILE A 148 11.98 35.75 -44.75
CA ILE A 148 10.84 34.90 -44.35
C ILE A 148 10.56 33.85 -45.43
N HIS A 149 10.64 34.26 -46.70
CA HIS A 149 10.36 33.41 -47.84
C HIS A 149 11.62 32.71 -48.36
N GLN A 150 11.83 31.47 -47.88
CA GLN A 150 12.83 30.56 -48.45
C GLN A 150 12.17 29.53 -49.37
N ASP A 151 12.90 29.12 -50.41
CA ASP A 151 12.50 28.12 -51.42
C ASP A 151 12.81 26.68 -50.99
N ASP A 152 13.76 26.47 -50.07
CA ASP A 152 14.07 25.14 -49.54
C ASP A 152 13.04 24.70 -48.50
N PHE A 153 12.94 23.38 -48.31
CA PHE A 153 12.12 22.80 -47.25
C PHE A 153 12.70 23.12 -45.87
N GLY A 154 14.03 23.13 -45.73
CA GLY A 154 14.76 23.28 -44.47
C GLY A 154 15.61 22.05 -44.13
N GLU A 155 16.45 22.13 -43.10
CA GLU A 155 17.38 21.07 -42.69
C GLU A 155 16.71 19.78 -42.24
N GLY A 156 15.45 19.86 -41.80
CA GLY A 156 14.62 18.72 -41.40
C GLY A 156 14.10 17.87 -42.57
N LYS A 157 14.61 18.06 -43.78
CA LYS A 157 14.25 17.30 -44.97
C LYS A 157 14.54 15.81 -44.79
N PHE A 158 13.51 14.97 -44.89
CA PHE A 158 13.67 13.53 -44.77
C PHE A 158 14.61 12.97 -45.84
N ILE A 159 15.74 12.38 -45.42
CA ILE A 159 16.59 11.54 -46.29
C ILE A 159 15.83 10.22 -46.52
N THR A 160 14.94 10.19 -47.50
CA THR A 160 14.15 9.00 -47.82
C THR A 160 14.95 8.03 -48.68
N VAL A 161 15.20 6.82 -48.17
CA VAL A 161 15.68 5.66 -48.93
C VAL A 161 14.59 5.11 -49.86
N GLY A 162 14.15 5.93 -50.83
CA GLY A 162 13.38 5.49 -52.01
C GLY A 162 11.97 4.88 -51.81
N TRP A 163 11.54 4.51 -50.61
CA TRP A 163 10.21 3.97 -50.33
C TRP A 163 9.28 5.09 -49.87
N GLY A 164 8.23 5.38 -50.66
CA GLY A 164 7.23 6.41 -50.35
C GLY A 164 7.33 7.71 -51.16
N LYS A 165 8.11 7.74 -52.24
CA LYS A 165 8.07 8.87 -53.18
C LYS A 165 6.65 9.09 -53.70
N LYS A 166 6.26 10.34 -53.97
CA LYS A 166 4.95 10.74 -54.51
C LYS A 166 4.55 9.96 -55.77
N GLU A 167 5.54 9.47 -56.53
CA GLU A 167 5.40 8.60 -57.71
C GLU A 167 4.93 7.17 -57.39
N THR A 168 5.13 6.70 -56.14
CA THR A 168 4.88 5.32 -55.69
C THR A 168 3.65 5.17 -54.79
N GLN A 169 2.99 6.28 -54.42
CA GLN A 169 1.72 6.28 -53.69
C GLN A 169 0.53 6.32 -54.66
N PHE A 170 -0.46 5.45 -54.44
CA PHE A 170 -1.68 5.39 -55.22
C PHE A 170 -2.56 6.59 -54.89
N HIS A 171 -2.53 7.64 -55.72
CA HIS A 171 -3.41 8.79 -55.60
C HIS A 171 -4.72 8.48 -56.32
N GLY A 172 -5.84 8.50 -55.60
CA GLY A 172 -7.17 8.54 -56.22
C GLY A 172 -7.27 9.72 -57.19
N SER A 173 -8.15 9.63 -58.19
CA SER A 173 -8.25 10.53 -59.35
C SER A 173 -8.43 12.03 -59.06
N GLU A 174 -8.62 12.44 -57.80
CA GLU A 174 -8.68 13.84 -57.34
C GLU A 174 -7.32 14.44 -56.92
N GLY A 175 -6.25 13.63 -56.84
CA GLY A 175 -4.94 14.05 -56.34
C GLY A 175 -4.01 14.75 -57.34
N LYS A 176 -4.47 15.07 -58.56
CA LYS A 176 -3.66 15.79 -59.56
C LYS A 176 -3.82 17.30 -59.39
N GLN A 177 -2.75 17.95 -58.91
CA GLN A 177 -2.56 19.42 -58.85
C GLN A 177 -3.80 20.18 -58.35
N ALA A 178 -4.06 20.12 -57.05
CA ALA A 178 -4.99 21.04 -56.43
C ALA A 178 -4.47 22.48 -56.63
N GLU A 179 -5.28 23.30 -57.30
CA GLU A 179 -5.02 24.73 -57.49
C GLU A 179 -4.92 25.40 -56.11
N VAL A 180 -3.82 26.13 -55.88
CA VAL A 180 -3.54 26.79 -54.60
C VAL A 180 -4.45 28.01 -54.47
N GLN A 181 -5.29 28.03 -53.43
CA GLN A 181 -6.21 29.14 -53.18
C GLN A 181 -5.52 30.24 -52.37
N PRO A 182 -5.67 31.52 -52.77
CA PRO A 182 -5.13 32.63 -52.00
C PRO A 182 -5.81 32.74 -50.63
N ALA A 183 -5.12 33.41 -49.70
CA ALA A 183 -5.63 33.74 -48.38
C ALA A 183 -6.97 34.51 -48.47
N ALA A 184 -7.80 34.34 -47.46
CA ALA A 184 -9.12 34.96 -47.44
C ALA A 184 -9.02 36.49 -47.56
N ALA A 185 -9.99 37.12 -48.23
CA ALA A 185 -9.95 38.57 -48.51
C ALA A 185 -9.91 39.46 -47.25
N TRP A 186 -10.27 38.92 -46.08
CA TRP A 186 -10.23 39.64 -44.80
C TRP A 186 -8.99 39.33 -43.96
N ASP A 187 -8.13 38.41 -44.37
CA ASP A 187 -6.83 38.15 -43.75
C ASP A 187 -5.98 39.41 -43.89
N ASP A 188 -5.36 39.86 -42.79
CA ASP A 188 -4.56 41.09 -42.78
C ASP A 188 -3.21 40.95 -43.50
N ARG A 189 -2.88 39.74 -43.96
CA ARG A 189 -1.65 39.34 -44.68
C ARG A 189 -0.37 39.52 -43.89
N THR A 190 -0.44 39.91 -42.63
CA THR A 190 0.72 40.13 -41.79
C THR A 190 1.33 38.80 -41.30
N PRO A 191 2.66 38.72 -41.13
CA PRO A 191 3.31 37.57 -40.52
C PRO A 191 2.85 37.34 -39.06
N ARG A 192 2.86 36.09 -38.62
CA ARG A 192 2.61 35.70 -37.22
C ARG A 192 3.72 34.80 -36.73
N VAL A 193 4.25 35.10 -35.55
CA VAL A 193 5.34 34.36 -34.91
C VAL A 193 4.83 33.72 -33.62
N THR A 194 5.15 32.43 -33.41
CA THR A 194 4.87 31.73 -32.16
C THR A 194 6.06 30.86 -31.76
N TRP A 195 6.36 30.80 -30.46
CA TRP A 195 7.45 29.98 -29.92
C TRP A 195 6.95 28.66 -29.37
N ARG A 196 7.80 27.63 -29.43
CA ARG A 196 7.66 26.42 -28.61
C ARG A 196 7.99 26.77 -27.15
N GLY A 197 7.34 26.12 -26.19
CA GLY A 197 7.42 26.48 -24.77
C GLY A 197 8.81 26.36 -24.12
N ASP A 198 9.76 25.67 -24.75
CA ASP A 198 11.15 25.57 -24.31
C ASP A 198 12.12 26.55 -25.01
N GLY A 199 11.59 27.45 -25.86
CA GLY A 199 12.39 28.46 -26.56
C GLY A 199 13.36 27.92 -27.63
N GLN A 200 13.27 26.64 -28.00
CA GLN A 200 14.21 26.02 -28.95
C GLN A 200 13.80 26.16 -30.41
N LEU A 201 12.51 26.32 -30.68
CA LEU A 201 11.96 26.46 -32.03
C LEU A 201 10.90 27.56 -32.04
N PHE A 202 10.76 28.24 -33.18
CA PHE A 202 9.65 29.14 -33.44
C PHE A 202 9.06 28.88 -34.83
N ALA A 203 7.77 29.19 -34.99
CA ALA A 203 7.06 29.07 -36.25
C ALA A 203 6.62 30.44 -36.76
N VAL A 204 6.82 30.68 -38.04
CA VAL A 204 6.40 31.90 -38.75
C VAL A 204 5.36 31.54 -39.81
N SER A 205 4.16 32.11 -39.68
CA SER A 205 3.09 32.01 -40.67
C SER A 205 3.03 33.29 -41.49
N ALA A 206 3.26 33.19 -42.80
CA ALA A 206 3.25 34.34 -43.70
C ALA A 206 2.57 34.00 -45.03
N VAL A 207 1.99 35.01 -45.69
CA VAL A 207 1.37 34.86 -47.00
C VAL A 207 2.45 34.84 -48.08
N CYS A 208 2.52 33.76 -48.85
CA CYS A 208 3.51 33.61 -49.92
C CYS A 208 3.21 34.57 -51.08
N LEU A 209 4.17 35.43 -51.42
CA LEU A 209 4.03 36.44 -52.49
C LEU A 209 3.65 35.86 -53.87
N GLN A 210 4.08 34.64 -54.18
CA GLN A 210 3.83 34.00 -55.48
C GLN A 210 2.44 33.36 -55.58
N THR A 211 1.98 32.72 -54.50
CA THR A 211 0.74 31.91 -54.52
C THR A 211 -0.44 32.62 -53.86
N GLY A 212 -0.18 33.67 -53.07
CA GLY A 212 -1.17 34.33 -52.23
C GLY A 212 -1.66 33.48 -51.06
N ALA A 213 -1.18 32.24 -50.88
CA ALA A 213 -1.59 31.34 -49.80
C ALA A 213 -0.66 31.48 -48.58
N ARG A 214 -1.22 31.28 -47.39
CA ARG A 214 -0.47 31.31 -46.12
C ARG A 214 0.33 30.01 -45.96
N LYS A 215 1.62 30.13 -45.64
CA LYS A 215 2.54 29.00 -45.38
C LYS A 215 3.18 29.16 -44.01
N VAL A 216 3.42 28.04 -43.34
CA VAL A 216 4.11 28.02 -42.04
C VAL A 216 5.52 27.47 -42.20
N ARG A 217 6.49 28.18 -41.63
CA ARG A 217 7.90 27.78 -41.59
C ARG A 217 8.37 27.66 -40.16
N VAL A 218 9.11 26.61 -39.86
CA VAL A 218 9.66 26.33 -38.53
C VAL A 218 11.15 26.60 -38.56
N TRP A 219 11.63 27.35 -37.58
CA TRP A 219 13.00 27.80 -37.43
C TRP A 219 13.55 27.35 -36.08
N ASN A 220 14.85 27.10 -35.99
CA ASN A 220 15.51 26.86 -34.71
C ASN A 220 15.94 28.17 -34.04
N ARG A 221 16.45 28.05 -32.82
CA ARG A 221 16.93 29.16 -31.99
C ARG A 221 18.06 29.96 -32.63
N GLU A 222 18.77 29.39 -33.60
CA GLU A 222 19.86 30.05 -34.33
C GLU A 222 19.38 30.77 -35.61
N GLY A 223 18.09 30.71 -35.95
CA GLY A 223 17.54 31.34 -37.15
C GLY A 223 17.71 30.52 -38.44
N VAL A 224 17.96 29.22 -38.30
CA VAL A 224 18.09 28.26 -39.40
C VAL A 224 16.74 27.59 -39.68
N LEU A 225 16.34 27.55 -40.95
CA LEU A 225 15.09 26.94 -41.39
C LEU A 225 15.12 25.42 -41.20
N GLN A 226 14.19 24.91 -40.39
CA GLN A 226 14.05 23.49 -40.09
C GLN A 226 13.03 22.79 -41.01
N ALA A 227 11.86 23.40 -41.23
CA ALA A 227 10.82 22.82 -42.05
C ALA A 227 9.89 23.87 -42.66
N THR A 228 9.28 23.55 -43.81
CA THR A 228 8.29 24.38 -44.48
C THR A 228 7.04 23.55 -44.74
N SER A 229 5.87 24.08 -44.39
CA SER A 229 4.59 23.40 -44.59
C SER A 229 4.29 23.21 -46.07
N GLU A 230 3.59 22.12 -46.40
CA GLU A 230 3.00 21.95 -47.73
C GLU A 230 1.98 23.06 -48.02
N PRO A 231 1.69 23.38 -49.30
CA PRO A 231 0.65 24.34 -49.64
C PRO A 231 -0.73 23.80 -49.24
N ILE A 232 -1.30 24.36 -48.17
CA ILE A 232 -2.60 23.98 -47.62
C ILE A 232 -3.59 25.11 -47.91
N ASN A 233 -4.68 24.78 -48.60
CA ASN A 233 -5.71 25.76 -48.96
C ASN A 233 -6.53 26.19 -47.75
N GLY A 234 -6.86 27.49 -47.69
CA GLY A 234 -7.77 28.04 -46.68
C GLY A 234 -7.17 28.22 -45.29
N LEU A 235 -5.84 28.16 -45.14
CA LEU A 235 -5.18 28.57 -43.89
C LEU A 235 -5.40 30.06 -43.61
N GLU A 236 -5.71 30.37 -42.36
CA GLU A 236 -6.00 31.74 -41.89
C GLU A 236 -4.88 32.23 -40.93
N GLN A 237 -4.98 33.50 -40.52
CA GLN A 237 -3.96 34.18 -39.72
C GLN A 237 -3.74 33.65 -38.28
N ALA A 238 -4.71 32.99 -37.64
CA ALA A 238 -4.57 32.60 -36.23
C ALA A 238 -3.56 31.45 -36.09
N LEU A 239 -2.43 31.69 -35.41
CA LEU A 239 -1.33 30.75 -35.23
C LEU A 239 -0.95 30.66 -33.75
N CYS A 240 -0.77 29.45 -33.23
CA CYS A 240 -0.13 29.24 -31.93
C CYS A 240 0.57 27.89 -31.84
N TRP A 241 1.58 27.80 -30.98
CA TRP A 241 2.28 26.55 -30.69
C TRP A 241 1.91 26.07 -29.29
N LYS A 242 1.52 24.81 -29.16
CA LYS A 242 1.30 24.19 -27.84
C LYS A 242 2.60 24.23 -27.00
N PRO A 243 2.61 24.86 -25.81
CA PRO A 243 3.84 25.04 -25.03
C PRO A 243 4.54 23.71 -24.71
N SER A 244 3.77 22.73 -24.23
CA SER A 244 4.24 21.36 -23.99
C SER A 244 3.77 20.41 -25.11
N GLY A 245 4.57 20.27 -26.17
CA GLY A 245 4.34 19.31 -27.26
C GLY A 245 4.86 19.74 -28.63
N ASN A 246 4.50 18.97 -29.66
CA ASN A 246 4.98 19.16 -31.03
C ASN A 246 3.94 19.79 -31.97
N LEU A 247 2.76 20.16 -31.46
CA LEU A 247 1.64 20.60 -32.29
C LEU A 247 1.57 22.12 -32.38
N ILE A 248 1.53 22.61 -33.61
CA ILE A 248 1.24 23.99 -34.01
C ILE A 248 -0.22 24.02 -34.45
N ALA A 249 -1.05 24.84 -33.84
CA ALA A 249 -2.44 25.02 -34.22
C ALA A 249 -2.57 26.24 -35.16
N ILE A 250 -3.31 26.05 -36.25
CA ILE A 250 -3.68 27.10 -37.20
C ILE A 250 -5.15 26.91 -37.61
N THR A 251 -5.87 28.00 -37.87
CA THR A 251 -7.26 27.87 -38.33
C THR A 251 -7.31 27.67 -39.84
N GLN A 252 -8.22 26.78 -40.27
CA GLN A 252 -8.44 26.46 -41.67
C GLN A 252 -9.92 26.55 -42.02
N ARG A 253 -10.20 27.23 -43.12
CA ARG A 253 -11.53 27.32 -43.72
C ARG A 253 -11.67 26.28 -44.82
N HIS A 254 -12.48 25.26 -44.56
CA HIS A 254 -12.85 24.27 -45.58
C HIS A 254 -14.10 24.72 -46.36
N PRO A 255 -14.42 24.07 -47.49
CA PRO A 255 -15.64 24.39 -48.24
C PRO A 255 -16.94 24.32 -47.42
N ASN A 256 -17.03 23.42 -46.44
CA ASN A 256 -18.25 23.16 -45.66
C ASN A 256 -18.10 23.35 -44.14
N LYS A 257 -16.88 23.53 -43.61
CA LYS A 257 -16.62 23.62 -42.16
C LYS A 257 -15.50 24.61 -41.86
N HIS A 258 -15.46 25.10 -40.63
CA HIS A 258 -14.35 25.88 -40.09
C HIS A 258 -13.67 25.06 -39.02
N SER A 259 -12.37 24.80 -39.16
CA SER A 259 -11.63 23.92 -38.27
C SER A 259 -10.39 24.60 -37.70
N VAL A 260 -9.93 24.12 -36.55
CA VAL A 260 -8.55 24.28 -36.12
C VAL A 260 -7.81 23.03 -36.57
N VAL A 261 -6.75 23.20 -37.36
CA VAL A 261 -5.89 22.11 -37.81
C VAL A 261 -4.56 22.17 -37.08
N PHE A 262 -3.98 21.00 -36.83
CA PHE A 262 -2.69 20.90 -36.18
C PHE A 262 -1.61 20.51 -37.18
N MET A 263 -0.43 21.06 -37.01
CA MET A 263 0.77 20.71 -37.76
C MET A 263 1.86 20.28 -36.79
N GLU A 264 2.71 19.35 -37.22
CA GLU A 264 3.92 19.00 -36.51
C GLU A 264 5.08 19.94 -36.88
N LYS A 265 6.15 19.92 -36.08
CA LYS A 265 7.39 20.67 -36.35
C LYS A 265 8.05 20.37 -37.71
N ASN A 266 7.68 19.26 -38.36
CA ASN A 266 8.15 18.87 -39.69
C ASN A 266 7.31 19.47 -40.82
N GLY A 267 6.30 20.30 -40.53
CA GLY A 267 5.44 20.94 -41.54
C GLY A 267 4.29 20.06 -42.06
N LEU A 268 4.08 18.85 -41.52
CA LEU A 268 2.98 17.95 -41.89
C LEU A 268 1.76 18.17 -41.00
N LEU A 269 0.56 17.96 -41.57
CA LEU A 269 -0.72 18.03 -40.83
C LEU A 269 -0.92 16.81 -39.91
N HIS A 270 -1.45 17.04 -38.71
CA HIS A 270 -1.70 16.04 -37.68
C HIS A 270 -3.09 16.24 -37.02
N GLY A 271 -4.15 15.98 -37.79
CA GLY A 271 -5.54 16.02 -37.30
C GLY A 271 -6.14 17.43 -37.19
N ASP A 272 -7.44 17.47 -36.90
CA ASP A 272 -8.24 18.70 -36.79
C ASP A 272 -9.41 18.54 -35.81
N PHE A 273 -10.00 19.67 -35.41
CA PHE A 273 -11.35 19.69 -34.84
C PHE A 273 -12.18 20.83 -35.43
N THR A 274 -13.50 20.66 -35.44
CA THR A 274 -14.44 21.61 -36.08
C THR A 274 -14.96 22.61 -35.05
N LEU A 275 -15.00 23.88 -35.42
CA LEU A 275 -15.56 24.97 -34.61
C LEU A 275 -17.10 24.95 -34.69
N PRO A 276 -17.83 25.37 -33.64
CA PRO A 276 -19.28 25.22 -33.49
C PRO A 276 -20.07 26.26 -34.30
N PHE A 277 -19.56 26.65 -35.46
CA PHE A 277 -20.17 27.61 -36.36
C PHE A 277 -19.79 27.33 -37.82
N SER A 278 -20.63 27.78 -38.75
CA SER A 278 -20.33 27.64 -40.18
C SER A 278 -19.24 28.60 -40.65
N LYS A 279 -18.57 28.28 -41.75
CA LYS A 279 -17.41 29.01 -42.29
C LYS A 279 -17.58 30.53 -42.48
N ASP A 280 -18.83 31.02 -42.61
CA ASP A 280 -19.11 32.43 -42.86
C ASP A 280 -19.79 33.14 -41.66
N GLN A 281 -19.95 32.46 -40.53
CA GLN A 281 -20.59 33.05 -39.34
C GLN A 281 -19.62 33.90 -38.52
N ALA A 282 -18.38 33.43 -38.34
CA ALA A 282 -17.36 34.10 -37.56
C ALA A 282 -15.98 34.04 -38.23
N LYS A 283 -15.10 34.94 -37.79
CA LYS A 283 -13.67 34.98 -38.09
C LYS A 283 -12.91 34.65 -36.82
N VAL A 284 -11.88 33.82 -36.90
CA VAL A 284 -10.98 33.59 -35.77
C VAL A 284 -9.89 34.66 -35.80
N ARG A 285 -9.87 35.55 -34.80
CA ARG A 285 -8.89 36.63 -34.75
C ARG A 285 -7.57 36.17 -34.11
N SER A 286 -7.66 35.38 -33.06
CA SER A 286 -6.51 34.81 -32.36
C SER A 286 -6.83 33.44 -31.76
N ALA A 287 -5.79 32.64 -31.59
CA ALA A 287 -5.82 31.42 -30.82
C ALA A 287 -4.58 31.42 -29.91
N LYS A 288 -4.75 31.10 -28.62
CA LYS A 288 -3.65 31.10 -27.64
C LYS A 288 -3.78 29.93 -26.67
N PRO A 289 -2.76 29.09 -26.51
CA PRO A 289 -2.75 28.06 -25.49
C PRO A 289 -2.35 28.67 -24.14
N ASP A 290 -2.93 28.13 -23.08
CA ASP A 290 -2.39 28.26 -21.72
C ASP A 290 -1.14 27.38 -21.59
N SER A 291 -0.32 27.65 -20.58
CA SER A 291 0.87 26.91 -20.16
C SER A 291 0.66 25.39 -20.01
N ARG A 292 -0.57 24.92 -19.79
CA ARG A 292 -0.88 23.50 -19.47
C ARG A 292 -1.68 22.77 -20.54
N THR A 293 -2.98 23.08 -20.69
CA THR A 293 -3.92 22.18 -21.40
C THR A 293 -5.10 22.86 -22.11
N VAL A 294 -5.29 24.17 -21.96
CA VAL A 294 -6.47 24.88 -22.49
C VAL A 294 -6.08 25.68 -23.72
N LEU A 295 -6.87 25.60 -24.79
CA LEU A 295 -6.74 26.42 -25.99
C LEU A 295 -7.84 27.48 -25.99
N GLU A 296 -7.45 28.75 -25.94
CA GLU A 296 -8.33 29.89 -26.13
C GLU A 296 -8.49 30.19 -27.63
N ILE A 297 -9.72 30.49 -28.04
CA ILE A 297 -10.06 30.92 -29.40
C ILE A 297 -10.97 32.14 -29.33
N TYR A 298 -10.49 33.25 -29.88
CA TYR A 298 -11.25 34.49 -29.97
C TYR A 298 -11.90 34.60 -31.35
N ASN A 299 -13.24 34.63 -31.35
CA ASN A 299 -14.06 34.73 -32.54
C ASN A 299 -14.75 36.09 -32.63
N GLU A 300 -14.68 36.69 -33.81
CA GLU A 300 -15.41 37.91 -34.16
C GLU A 300 -16.49 37.62 -35.21
N PRO A 301 -17.67 38.26 -35.11
CA PRO A 301 -18.75 38.05 -36.06
C PRO A 301 -18.37 38.52 -37.47
N HIS A 302 -18.78 37.77 -38.49
CA HIS A 302 -18.56 38.20 -39.87
C HIS A 302 -19.54 39.31 -40.26
N HIS A 303 -19.04 40.55 -40.43
CA HIS A 303 -19.85 41.76 -40.65
C HIS A 303 -20.85 41.69 -41.83
N LEU A 304 -20.62 40.85 -42.84
CA LEU A 304 -21.49 40.76 -44.03
C LEU A 304 -22.71 39.83 -43.86
N LYS A 305 -22.65 38.84 -42.96
CA LYS A 305 -23.70 37.80 -42.81
C LYS A 305 -24.25 37.67 -41.39
N SER A 306 -23.49 38.09 -40.38
CA SER A 306 -23.83 37.92 -38.96
C SER A 306 -23.55 39.18 -38.13
N ALA A 307 -23.84 40.37 -38.68
CA ALA A 307 -23.55 41.66 -38.05
C ALA A 307 -24.17 41.89 -36.65
N ARG A 308 -25.09 41.00 -36.21
CA ARG A 308 -25.75 41.06 -34.90
C ARG A 308 -25.27 40.00 -33.89
N ALA A 309 -24.34 39.12 -34.26
CA ALA A 309 -23.80 38.11 -33.35
C ALA A 309 -22.76 38.74 -32.39
N PRO A 310 -22.69 38.28 -31.12
CA PRO A 310 -21.66 38.72 -30.19
C PRO A 310 -20.27 38.23 -30.61
N SER A 311 -19.22 38.94 -30.23
CA SER A 311 -17.86 38.37 -30.22
C SER A 311 -17.75 37.36 -29.08
N THR A 312 -17.07 36.25 -29.30
CA THR A 312 -17.01 35.16 -28.32
C THR A 312 -15.58 34.73 -28.05
N VAL A 313 -15.25 34.47 -26.79
CA VAL A 313 -14.00 33.80 -26.39
C VAL A 313 -14.33 32.38 -25.95
N GLN A 314 -13.75 31.39 -26.60
CA GLN A 314 -14.02 29.98 -26.35
C GLN A 314 -12.82 29.29 -25.72
N LEU A 315 -13.05 28.42 -24.73
CA LEU A 315 -12.01 27.62 -24.08
C LEU A 315 -12.18 26.13 -24.42
N TRP A 316 -11.19 25.60 -25.11
CA TRP A 316 -11.16 24.23 -25.61
C TRP A 316 -10.15 23.39 -24.86
N VAL A 317 -10.49 22.12 -24.63
CA VAL A 317 -9.65 21.16 -23.91
C VAL A 317 -9.66 19.83 -24.64
N VAL A 318 -8.49 19.22 -24.82
CA VAL A 318 -8.38 17.89 -25.42
C VAL A 318 -8.30 16.79 -24.35
N GLY A 319 -9.02 15.69 -24.57
CA GLY A 319 -8.90 14.47 -23.77
C GLY A 319 -9.41 13.25 -24.55
N ASN A 320 -8.71 12.12 -24.49
CA ASN A 320 -8.99 10.93 -25.32
C ASN A 320 -9.11 11.28 -26.82
N TYR A 321 -8.23 12.16 -27.33
CA TYR A 321 -8.25 12.68 -28.71
C TYR A 321 -9.54 13.41 -29.13
N HIS A 322 -10.43 13.73 -28.18
CA HIS A 322 -11.62 14.53 -28.42
C HIS A 322 -11.44 15.94 -27.85
N TRP A 323 -11.83 16.96 -28.62
CA TRP A 323 -11.79 18.36 -28.22
C TRP A 323 -13.15 18.77 -27.64
N TYR A 324 -13.15 19.14 -26.36
CA TYR A 324 -14.33 19.59 -25.64
C TYR A 324 -14.35 21.11 -25.55
N LEU A 325 -15.45 21.73 -25.96
CA LEU A 325 -15.70 23.14 -25.66
C LEU A 325 -16.19 23.26 -24.21
N LYS A 326 -15.36 23.81 -23.32
CA LYS A 326 -15.65 23.86 -21.87
C LYS A 326 -16.25 25.17 -21.39
N GLN A 327 -15.99 26.27 -22.09
CA GLN A 327 -16.53 27.60 -21.80
C GLN A 327 -16.73 28.37 -23.10
N SER A 328 -17.80 29.15 -23.19
CA SER A 328 -18.01 30.19 -24.19
C SER A 328 -18.39 31.49 -23.49
N LEU A 329 -17.57 32.52 -23.65
CA LEU A 329 -17.80 33.84 -23.08
C LEU A 329 -18.34 34.75 -24.18
N ASP A 330 -19.58 35.17 -24.06
CA ASP A 330 -20.23 36.03 -25.03
C ASP A 330 -20.06 37.51 -24.62
N PHE A 331 -19.40 38.30 -25.47
CA PHE A 331 -19.22 39.73 -25.27
C PHE A 331 -20.30 40.53 -26.02
N SER A 332 -20.69 41.68 -25.46
CA SER A 332 -21.81 42.48 -25.96
C SER A 332 -21.75 42.72 -27.48
N ARG A 333 -22.93 42.88 -28.09
CA ARG A 333 -23.10 43.30 -29.50
C ARG A 333 -22.58 44.72 -29.77
N ASP A 334 -22.31 45.46 -28.71
CA ASP A 334 -21.68 46.77 -28.76
C ASP A 334 -20.19 46.62 -29.10
N SER A 335 -19.78 47.20 -30.23
CA SER A 335 -18.40 47.15 -30.69
C SER A 335 -17.42 47.75 -29.67
N GLN A 336 -17.86 48.70 -28.83
CA GLN A 336 -17.01 49.29 -27.79
C GLN A 336 -16.72 48.32 -26.63
N LYS A 337 -17.55 47.29 -26.45
CA LYS A 337 -17.38 46.27 -25.42
C LYS A 337 -16.77 44.99 -25.96
N ALA A 338 -16.41 44.96 -27.24
CA ALA A 338 -15.71 43.83 -27.84
C ALA A 338 -14.29 43.72 -27.28
N PRO A 339 -13.79 42.49 -27.04
CA PRO A 339 -12.39 42.24 -26.72
C PRO A 339 -11.46 42.81 -27.79
N VAL A 340 -10.37 43.42 -27.35
CA VAL A 340 -9.28 43.87 -28.23
C VAL A 340 -8.05 43.03 -27.99
N CYS A 341 -7.72 42.83 -26.72
CA CYS A 341 -6.57 42.07 -26.28
C CYS A 341 -7.02 40.96 -25.33
N VAL A 342 -6.50 39.76 -25.57
CA VAL A 342 -6.73 38.57 -24.74
C VAL A 342 -5.36 37.96 -24.44
N CYS A 343 -5.06 37.75 -23.16
CA CYS A 343 -3.76 37.24 -22.72
C CYS A 343 -3.93 36.28 -21.54
N TRP A 344 -3.24 35.14 -21.59
CA TRP A 344 -3.11 34.25 -20.43
C TRP A 344 -2.12 34.87 -19.44
N ASP A 345 -2.38 34.70 -18.15
CA ASP A 345 -1.40 35.03 -17.11
C ASP A 345 -0.21 34.05 -17.22
N PRO A 346 1.05 34.54 -17.30
CA PRO A 346 2.22 33.69 -17.49
C PRO A 346 2.52 32.81 -16.26
N GLU A 347 2.20 33.29 -15.05
CA GLU A 347 2.52 32.62 -13.79
C GLU A 347 1.33 31.83 -13.23
N ARG A 348 0.12 32.36 -13.39
CA ARG A 348 -1.10 31.78 -12.83
C ARG A 348 -1.88 31.01 -13.90
N PRO A 349 -1.83 29.66 -13.89
CA PRO A 349 -2.54 28.87 -14.89
C PRO A 349 -4.06 29.07 -14.76
N LEU A 350 -4.77 28.92 -15.88
CA LEU A 350 -6.23 29.12 -15.94
C LEU A 350 -6.70 30.53 -15.50
N ARG A 351 -5.85 31.54 -15.63
CA ARG A 351 -6.23 32.95 -15.49
C ARG A 351 -6.11 33.66 -16.83
N LEU A 352 -7.21 34.25 -17.28
CA LEU A 352 -7.26 34.99 -18.55
C LEU A 352 -7.59 36.46 -18.29
N HIS A 353 -6.82 37.34 -18.91
CA HIS A 353 -7.05 38.77 -18.92
C HIS A 353 -7.60 39.21 -20.28
N VAL A 354 -8.68 39.98 -20.25
CA VAL A 354 -9.33 40.52 -21.43
C VAL A 354 -9.48 42.03 -21.27
N VAL A 355 -9.07 42.80 -22.28
CA VAL A 355 -9.27 44.25 -22.33
C VAL A 355 -10.15 44.60 -23.54
N THR A 356 -11.21 45.37 -23.32
CA THR A 356 -12.14 45.82 -24.37
C THR A 356 -11.72 47.14 -25.00
N ARG A 357 -12.38 47.54 -26.10
CA ARG A 357 -12.15 48.86 -26.75
C ARG A 357 -12.42 50.05 -25.84
N SER A 358 -13.34 49.88 -24.90
CA SER A 358 -13.74 50.84 -23.86
C SER A 358 -12.85 50.79 -22.61
N TRP A 359 -11.65 50.20 -22.70
CA TRP A 359 -10.72 50.05 -21.58
C TRP A 359 -11.32 49.32 -20.37
N ILE A 360 -12.30 48.44 -20.59
CA ILE A 360 -12.80 47.57 -19.53
C ILE A 360 -11.87 46.37 -19.47
N SER A 361 -11.18 46.21 -18.35
CA SER A 361 -10.40 45.01 -18.05
C SER A 361 -11.29 43.99 -17.35
N VAL A 362 -11.21 42.74 -17.77
CA VAL A 362 -11.88 41.60 -17.14
C VAL A 362 -10.86 40.50 -16.92
N THR A 363 -10.68 40.09 -15.67
CA THR A 363 -9.84 38.96 -15.28
C THR A 363 -10.73 37.80 -14.87
N TYR A 364 -10.54 36.66 -15.52
CA TYR A 364 -11.29 35.43 -15.25
C TYR A 364 -10.37 34.39 -14.63
N ASP A 365 -10.81 33.79 -13.52
CA ASP A 365 -10.13 32.70 -12.84
C ASP A 365 -10.97 31.42 -12.94
N TRP A 366 -10.43 30.36 -13.55
CA TRP A 366 -11.09 29.05 -13.61
C TRP A 366 -10.44 28.01 -12.69
N GLY A 367 -11.27 27.07 -12.24
CA GLY A 367 -10.87 25.88 -11.53
C GLY A 367 -11.42 24.62 -12.18
N TRP A 368 -10.70 23.51 -12.05
CA TRP A 368 -11.21 22.20 -12.45
C TRP A 368 -12.21 21.69 -11.44
N THR A 369 -13.38 21.25 -11.91
CA THR A 369 -14.39 20.58 -11.08
C THR A 369 -14.93 19.32 -11.77
N THR A 370 -15.48 18.40 -10.99
CA THR A 370 -16.24 17.26 -11.50
C THR A 370 -17.68 17.40 -11.01
N GLY A 371 -18.59 17.75 -11.92
CA GLY A 371 -20.02 17.77 -11.63
C GLY A 371 -20.53 16.35 -11.46
N ARG A 372 -20.72 15.91 -10.22
CA ARG A 372 -21.25 14.58 -9.87
C ARG A 372 -22.49 14.72 -8.99
N SER A 373 -23.39 13.74 -9.05
CA SER A 373 -24.53 13.69 -8.13
C SER A 373 -24.05 13.49 -6.67
N PRO A 374 -24.67 14.18 -5.69
CA PRO A 374 -24.18 14.21 -4.31
C PRO A 374 -24.87 13.21 -3.37
N GLY A 375 -25.69 12.29 -3.88
CA GLY A 375 -26.47 11.38 -3.05
C GLY A 375 -25.62 10.31 -2.37
N LEU A 376 -26.15 9.80 -1.26
CA LEU A 376 -25.47 8.81 -0.41
C LEU A 376 -26.21 7.47 -0.36
N ASP A 377 -27.38 7.38 -1.00
CA ASP A 377 -28.23 6.19 -0.98
C ASP A 377 -28.28 5.45 -2.32
N ALA A 378 -29.02 4.34 -2.34
CA ALA A 378 -29.19 3.52 -3.53
C ALA A 378 -29.98 4.20 -4.68
N THR A 379 -30.67 5.32 -4.42
CA THR A 379 -31.44 6.05 -5.44
C THR A 379 -30.55 6.96 -6.29
N ASP A 380 -29.35 7.31 -5.82
CA ASP A 380 -28.38 8.07 -6.60
C ASP A 380 -27.71 7.19 -7.66
N ASN A 381 -27.79 7.57 -8.92
CA ASN A 381 -27.16 6.87 -10.05
C ASN A 381 -25.63 7.08 -10.14
N ALA A 382 -25.03 7.87 -9.26
CA ALA A 382 -23.63 8.30 -9.35
C ALA A 382 -23.34 8.95 -10.72
N ASN A 383 -24.22 9.85 -11.14
CA ASN A 383 -24.14 10.54 -12.41
C ASN A 383 -22.96 11.51 -12.42
N VAL A 384 -22.25 11.58 -13.54
CA VAL A 384 -21.22 12.60 -13.78
C VAL A 384 -21.52 13.31 -15.10
N ALA A 385 -21.56 14.64 -15.05
CA ALA A 385 -21.84 15.50 -16.19
C ALA A 385 -20.56 16.15 -16.72
N VAL A 386 -20.33 16.04 -18.03
CA VAL A 386 -19.20 16.62 -18.75
C VAL A 386 -19.74 17.58 -19.81
N ILE A 387 -19.30 18.83 -19.78
CA ILE A 387 -19.67 19.87 -20.74
C ILE A 387 -18.93 19.64 -22.06
N ASP A 388 -19.65 19.69 -23.18
CA ASP A 388 -19.10 19.68 -24.53
C ASP A 388 -19.89 20.64 -25.44
N GLY A 389 -19.52 21.93 -25.40
CA GLY A 389 -20.22 22.97 -26.14
C GLY A 389 -21.66 23.10 -25.70
N ASP A 390 -22.59 22.97 -26.63
CA ASP A 390 -24.03 23.01 -26.38
C ASP A 390 -24.59 21.65 -25.89
N LYS A 391 -23.72 20.66 -25.66
CA LYS A 391 -24.08 19.36 -25.11
C LYS A 391 -23.60 19.18 -23.68
N ILE A 392 -24.37 18.40 -22.92
CA ILE A 392 -23.95 17.85 -21.64
C ILE A 392 -23.95 16.32 -21.74
N LEU A 393 -22.76 15.74 -21.64
CA LEU A 393 -22.55 14.31 -21.67
C LEU A 393 -22.68 13.76 -20.25
N VAL A 394 -23.68 12.92 -19.99
CA VAL A 394 -23.95 12.36 -18.66
C VAL A 394 -23.64 10.87 -18.64
N THR A 395 -22.81 10.44 -17.71
CA THR A 395 -22.47 9.02 -17.50
C THR A 395 -23.02 8.53 -16.16
N ASN A 396 -23.85 7.48 -16.21
CA ASN A 396 -24.43 6.81 -15.04
C ASN A 396 -23.53 5.65 -14.60
N PHE A 397 -22.68 5.90 -13.60
CA PHE A 397 -21.71 4.90 -13.13
C PHE A 397 -22.31 3.76 -12.33
N ARG A 398 -23.52 3.92 -11.76
CA ARG A 398 -24.20 2.81 -11.11
C ARG A 398 -24.53 1.73 -12.13
N GLN A 399 -25.02 2.11 -13.30
CA GLN A 399 -25.43 1.18 -14.36
C GLN A 399 -24.24 0.67 -15.19
N CYS A 400 -23.41 1.57 -15.74
CA CYS A 400 -22.34 1.18 -16.64
C CYS A 400 -21.17 2.17 -16.63
N VAL A 401 -19.94 1.65 -16.73
CA VAL A 401 -18.72 2.45 -16.81
C VAL A 401 -18.42 2.76 -18.28
N VAL A 402 -19.02 3.83 -18.81
CA VAL A 402 -18.83 4.26 -20.20
C VAL A 402 -17.59 5.17 -20.30
N PRO A 403 -16.59 4.86 -21.15
CA PRO A 403 -15.37 5.66 -21.26
C PRO A 403 -15.60 6.94 -22.09
N PRO A 404 -15.00 8.10 -21.74
CA PRO A 404 -15.08 9.32 -22.56
C PRO A 404 -14.40 9.12 -23.93
N PRO A 405 -14.85 9.79 -24.99
CA PRO A 405 -15.92 10.79 -25.03
C PRO A 405 -17.34 10.23 -24.97
N MET A 406 -17.52 8.90 -25.02
CA MET A 406 -18.85 8.29 -24.93
C MET A 406 -19.48 8.54 -23.55
N CYS A 407 -20.81 8.57 -23.51
CA CYS A 407 -21.60 8.79 -22.31
C CYS A 407 -22.84 7.89 -22.30
N SER A 408 -23.59 7.87 -21.19
CA SER A 408 -24.83 7.12 -21.10
C SER A 408 -25.95 7.80 -21.90
N PHE A 409 -26.02 9.13 -21.84
CA PHE A 409 -26.91 9.95 -22.64
C PHE A 409 -26.37 11.38 -22.74
N GLU A 410 -26.72 12.09 -23.80
CA GLU A 410 -26.40 13.50 -23.99
C GLU A 410 -27.65 14.37 -23.87
N LEU A 411 -27.50 15.56 -23.27
CA LEU A 411 -28.52 16.61 -23.26
C LEU A 411 -28.08 17.70 -24.23
N GLN A 412 -28.91 17.97 -25.24
CA GLN A 412 -28.67 19.04 -26.22
C GLN A 412 -29.36 20.33 -25.76
N LEU A 413 -28.60 21.42 -25.72
CA LEU A 413 -29.10 22.77 -25.43
C LEU A 413 -29.01 23.65 -26.68
N THR A 414 -29.64 24.82 -26.61
CA THR A 414 -29.67 25.82 -27.71
C THR A 414 -28.41 26.68 -27.76
N SER A 415 -27.59 26.65 -26.72
CA SER A 415 -26.40 27.49 -26.58
C SER A 415 -25.33 26.77 -25.76
N PRO A 416 -24.04 27.11 -25.93
CA PRO A 416 -22.96 26.49 -25.18
C PRO A 416 -23.15 26.56 -23.66
N VAL A 417 -22.81 25.49 -22.96
CA VAL A 417 -22.96 25.37 -21.50
C VAL A 417 -21.69 25.83 -20.82
N ASN A 418 -21.82 26.73 -19.83
CA ASN A 418 -20.71 27.23 -19.03
C ASN A 418 -20.64 26.60 -17.65
N GLN A 419 -21.76 26.12 -17.10
CA GLN A 419 -21.76 25.47 -15.80
C GLN A 419 -22.84 24.41 -15.68
N VAL A 420 -22.53 23.33 -14.98
CA VAL A 420 -23.48 22.26 -14.65
C VAL A 420 -23.43 21.98 -13.15
N THR A 421 -24.58 21.69 -12.55
CA THR A 421 -24.67 21.30 -11.14
C THR A 421 -25.79 20.29 -10.93
N PHE A 422 -25.63 19.41 -9.95
CA PHE A 422 -26.68 18.50 -9.52
C PHE A 422 -27.43 19.07 -8.30
N LEU A 423 -28.70 18.70 -8.17
CA LEU A 423 -29.52 19.08 -7.02
C LEU A 423 -29.04 18.36 -5.75
N CYS A 424 -28.78 19.13 -4.69
CA CYS A 424 -28.30 18.62 -3.40
C CYS A 424 -29.45 18.26 -2.44
N GLN A 425 -30.47 17.53 -2.90
CA GLN A 425 -31.57 17.06 -2.05
C GLN A 425 -31.66 15.53 -2.05
N PRO A 426 -31.82 14.85 -0.89
CA PRO A 426 -31.73 13.39 -0.77
C PRO A 426 -32.58 12.61 -1.78
N GLN A 427 -33.80 13.07 -2.06
CA GLN A 427 -34.75 12.36 -2.93
C GLN A 427 -34.64 12.75 -4.42
N ARG A 428 -33.77 13.70 -4.80
CA ARG A 428 -33.71 14.29 -6.15
C ARG A 428 -32.27 14.54 -6.65
N THR A 429 -31.30 13.79 -6.14
CA THR A 429 -29.86 13.96 -6.41
C THR A 429 -29.45 13.79 -7.87
N ASN A 430 -30.29 13.12 -8.66
CA ASN A 430 -30.08 12.88 -10.09
C ASN A 430 -30.51 14.06 -10.99
N GLN A 431 -31.13 15.10 -10.43
CA GLN A 431 -31.57 16.27 -11.20
C GLN A 431 -30.40 17.20 -11.49
N LEU A 432 -30.36 17.74 -12.70
CA LEU A 432 -29.25 18.50 -13.24
C LEU A 432 -29.74 19.89 -13.65
N ALA A 433 -29.01 20.94 -13.30
CA ALA A 433 -29.18 22.28 -13.85
C ALA A 433 -27.95 22.67 -14.68
N ALA A 434 -28.20 23.39 -15.77
CA ALA A 434 -27.18 23.87 -16.69
C ALA A 434 -27.34 25.38 -16.92
N LEU A 435 -26.25 26.13 -16.84
CA LEU A 435 -26.16 27.55 -17.20
C LEU A 435 -25.48 27.69 -18.55
N THR A 436 -26.17 28.27 -19.52
CA THR A 436 -25.66 28.52 -20.87
C THR A 436 -24.98 29.88 -21.00
N SER A 437 -24.21 30.08 -22.07
CA SER A 437 -23.45 31.31 -22.34
C SER A 437 -24.31 32.56 -22.50
N ASP A 438 -25.55 32.40 -22.96
CA ASP A 438 -26.56 33.46 -23.08
C ASP A 438 -27.27 33.80 -21.75
N GLY A 439 -26.88 33.13 -20.65
CA GLY A 439 -27.41 33.38 -19.31
C GLY A 439 -28.70 32.62 -18.97
N GLN A 440 -29.16 31.70 -19.83
CA GLN A 440 -30.32 30.85 -19.50
C GLN A 440 -29.94 29.72 -18.55
N ILE A 441 -30.87 29.38 -17.65
CA ILE A 441 -30.75 28.22 -16.74
C ILE A 441 -31.78 27.19 -17.16
N SER A 442 -31.31 26.01 -17.59
CA SER A 442 -32.16 24.86 -17.92
C SER A 442 -32.06 23.81 -16.81
N VAL A 443 -33.18 23.30 -16.32
CA VAL A 443 -33.23 22.25 -15.29
C VAL A 443 -33.87 20.99 -15.84
N TYR A 444 -33.18 19.87 -15.67
CA TYR A 444 -33.56 18.54 -16.13
C TYR A 444 -33.85 17.65 -14.93
N SER A 445 -35.00 16.99 -14.97
CA SER A 445 -35.40 15.99 -13.99
C SER A 445 -35.84 14.71 -14.69
N GLN A 446 -35.71 13.57 -14.02
CA GLN A 446 -36.50 12.39 -14.34
C GLN A 446 -37.96 12.69 -13.95
N GLY A 447 -38.77 13.21 -14.88
CA GLY A 447 -40.23 13.32 -14.72
C GLY A 447 -40.89 14.71 -14.80
N GLY A 448 -40.19 15.79 -15.16
CA GLY A 448 -40.80 17.11 -15.44
C GLY A 448 -40.12 18.30 -14.75
N PHE A 449 -40.12 19.45 -15.44
CA PHE A 449 -39.36 20.66 -15.08
C PHE A 449 -39.64 21.16 -13.64
N ALA A 450 -38.57 21.51 -12.93
CA ALA A 450 -38.64 22.29 -11.69
C ALA A 450 -37.52 23.32 -11.67
N CYS A 451 -37.81 24.52 -11.18
CA CYS A 451 -36.88 25.64 -11.10
C CYS A 451 -35.86 25.43 -9.96
N LEU A 452 -34.59 25.73 -10.21
CA LEU A 452 -33.52 25.74 -9.20
C LEU A 452 -32.69 27.02 -9.34
N VAL A 453 -32.45 27.67 -8.21
CA VAL A 453 -31.62 28.88 -8.08
C VAL A 453 -30.17 28.44 -7.82
N ALA A 454 -29.23 28.93 -8.63
CA ALA A 454 -27.81 28.64 -8.48
C ALA A 454 -27.18 29.48 -7.36
N MET A 455 -26.36 28.84 -6.50
CA MET A 455 -25.58 29.53 -5.46
C MET A 455 -24.08 29.42 -5.74
N THR A 456 -23.38 30.54 -5.57
CA THR A 456 -21.93 30.65 -5.44
C THR A 456 -21.47 30.27 -4.04
N ALA A 457 -20.20 29.88 -3.94
CA ALA A 457 -19.61 29.27 -2.76
C ALA A 457 -19.63 30.21 -1.53
N ILE A 458 -19.82 29.62 -0.34
CA ILE A 458 -19.70 30.19 1.02
C ILE A 458 -21.02 30.58 1.71
N THR A 459 -22.17 30.38 1.07
CA THR A 459 -23.44 30.81 1.69
C THR A 459 -24.49 29.71 1.72
N ARG A 460 -25.10 29.51 2.90
CA ARG A 460 -26.23 28.62 3.17
C ARG A 460 -27.53 29.30 2.73
N MET A 461 -28.43 28.56 2.06
CA MET A 461 -29.79 29.03 1.78
C MET A 461 -30.65 28.78 3.02
N ASN A 462 -31.32 29.83 3.52
CA ASN A 462 -32.23 29.68 4.66
C ASN A 462 -33.62 29.23 4.18
N GLU A 463 -33.89 27.93 4.27
CA GLU A 463 -35.13 27.29 3.79
C GLU A 463 -36.40 27.72 4.56
N ASN A 464 -36.27 28.45 5.67
CA ASN A 464 -37.38 28.90 6.51
C ASN A 464 -37.96 30.27 6.12
N ARG A 465 -37.49 30.91 5.04
CA ARG A 465 -38.00 32.19 4.55
C ARG A 465 -38.67 32.04 3.18
N PRO A 466 -39.76 32.78 2.91
CA PRO A 466 -40.46 32.76 1.62
C PRO A 466 -39.64 33.34 0.45
N GLU A 467 -38.56 34.07 0.73
CA GLU A 467 -37.57 34.52 -0.25
C GLU A 467 -36.21 33.87 0.05
N PRO A 468 -35.49 33.33 -0.94
CA PRO A 468 -34.19 32.70 -0.74
C PRO A 468 -33.16 33.74 -0.26
N SER A 469 -32.85 33.74 1.03
CA SER A 469 -31.78 34.55 1.62
C SER A 469 -30.51 33.72 1.81
N VAL A 470 -29.39 34.39 1.56
CA VAL A 470 -28.03 33.86 1.50
C VAL A 470 -27.35 34.18 2.84
N GLU A 471 -26.98 33.18 3.65
CA GLU A 471 -26.35 33.37 4.98
C GLU A 471 -24.96 32.74 5.04
N ASP A 472 -24.01 33.37 5.74
CA ASP A 472 -22.66 32.81 5.93
C ASP A 472 -22.69 31.53 6.79
N TRP A 473 -21.83 30.57 6.48
CA TRP A 473 -21.63 29.41 7.36
C TRP A 473 -21.06 29.86 8.69
N ARG A 474 -21.69 29.47 9.81
CA ARG A 474 -21.26 29.82 11.16
C ARG A 474 -20.78 28.58 11.90
N ASP A 475 -19.71 28.72 12.67
CA ASP A 475 -19.25 27.68 13.61
C ASP A 475 -20.19 27.58 14.83
N SER A 476 -19.92 26.64 15.74
CA SER A 476 -20.70 26.44 16.98
C SER A 476 -20.71 27.66 17.91
N SER A 477 -19.78 28.60 17.73
CA SER A 477 -19.71 29.88 18.45
C SER A 477 -20.46 31.03 17.76
N GLY A 478 -21.04 30.78 16.58
CA GLY A 478 -21.76 31.77 15.79
C GLY A 478 -20.87 32.65 14.89
N CYS A 479 -19.56 32.36 14.82
CA CYS A 479 -18.60 33.08 13.99
C CYS A 479 -18.62 32.59 12.54
N ALA A 480 -18.47 33.49 11.58
CA ALA A 480 -18.40 33.11 10.16
C ALA A 480 -17.15 32.24 9.87
N ILE A 481 -17.37 31.13 9.17
CA ILE A 481 -16.33 30.19 8.76
C ILE A 481 -15.60 30.77 7.54
N ASN A 482 -14.31 31.04 7.71
CA ASN A 482 -13.42 31.53 6.65
C ASN A 482 -12.22 30.58 6.49
N PHE A 483 -11.90 30.23 5.24
CA PHE A 483 -10.67 29.50 4.92
C PHE A 483 -9.48 30.46 4.79
N PRO A 484 -8.26 30.05 5.18
CA PRO A 484 -7.07 30.90 5.08
C PRO A 484 -6.69 31.25 3.64
N VAL A 485 -7.07 30.42 2.66
CA VAL A 485 -6.83 30.62 1.23
C VAL A 485 -8.11 30.24 0.46
N PRO A 486 -8.45 30.90 -0.65
CA PRO A 486 -9.58 30.50 -1.50
C PRO A 486 -9.47 29.05 -1.97
N CYS A 487 -10.43 28.20 -1.59
CA CYS A 487 -10.44 26.79 -1.97
C CYS A 487 -11.07 26.59 -3.37
N VAL A 488 -10.38 25.86 -4.25
CA VAL A 488 -10.88 25.53 -5.60
C VAL A 488 -12.01 24.48 -5.54
N GLN A 489 -11.97 23.58 -4.56
CA GLN A 489 -12.97 22.55 -4.33
C GLN A 489 -13.28 22.43 -2.84
N THR A 490 -14.56 22.27 -2.51
CA THR A 490 -15.05 22.05 -1.14
C THR A 490 -16.07 20.91 -1.14
N ALA A 491 -16.13 20.16 -0.04
CA ALA A 491 -17.21 19.21 0.24
C ALA A 491 -17.59 19.31 1.72
N LEU A 492 -18.85 19.05 2.03
CA LEU A 492 -19.38 19.07 3.39
C LEU A 492 -19.66 17.64 3.85
N GLY A 493 -19.18 17.29 5.03
CA GLY A 493 -19.48 16.02 5.70
C GLY A 493 -19.69 16.28 7.18
N SER A 494 -20.63 15.56 7.80
CA SER A 494 -20.89 15.68 9.24
C SER A 494 -19.97 14.74 10.02
N ILE A 495 -19.10 15.29 10.87
CA ILE A 495 -18.31 14.52 11.84
C ILE A 495 -18.92 14.79 13.21
N SER A 496 -19.57 13.80 13.82
CA SER A 496 -20.11 13.86 15.20
C SER A 496 -20.91 15.12 15.59
N GLY A 497 -21.51 15.82 14.63
CA GLY A 497 -22.37 16.99 14.87
C GLY A 497 -21.66 18.35 15.00
N GLU A 498 -20.34 18.43 14.89
CA GLU A 498 -19.58 19.69 14.98
C GLU A 498 -18.84 20.02 13.66
N VAL A 499 -18.82 21.31 13.30
CA VAL A 499 -18.16 21.83 12.10
C VAL A 499 -16.98 22.70 12.55
N GLU A 500 -15.76 22.15 12.50
CA GLU A 500 -14.52 22.90 12.71
C GLU A 500 -13.66 22.91 11.44
N THR A 501 -13.13 24.08 11.07
CA THR A 501 -12.55 24.36 9.74
C THR A 501 -11.16 24.97 9.76
N ARG A 502 -10.46 24.97 10.91
CA ARG A 502 -9.27 25.83 11.11
C ARG A 502 -7.90 25.18 10.88
N THR A 503 -7.80 23.89 10.55
CA THR A 503 -6.49 23.20 10.41
C THR A 503 -6.28 22.58 9.03
N THR A 504 -5.14 22.89 8.40
CA THR A 504 -4.66 22.21 7.19
C THR A 504 -4.43 20.73 7.47
N LEU A 505 -5.11 19.86 6.73
CA LEU A 505 -5.12 18.41 6.94
C LEU A 505 -3.99 17.67 6.20
N ALA A 506 -3.63 18.12 4.99
CA ALA A 506 -2.53 17.60 4.19
C ALA A 506 -2.21 18.52 3.00
N SER A 507 -0.96 18.50 2.52
CA SER A 507 -0.50 19.33 1.39
C SER A 507 -0.35 18.56 0.06
N ASN A 508 -0.34 17.22 0.09
CA ASN A 508 -0.03 16.39 -1.08
C ASN A 508 -1.28 15.76 -1.74
N ILE A 509 -2.46 16.37 -1.61
CA ILE A 509 -3.73 15.84 -2.13
C ILE A 509 -3.96 16.27 -3.59
N SER A 510 -4.24 15.30 -4.47
CA SER A 510 -4.54 15.55 -5.89
C SER A 510 -6.04 15.53 -6.22
N SER A 511 -6.85 14.76 -5.48
CA SER A 511 -8.31 14.78 -5.54
C SER A 511 -8.92 14.11 -4.29
N PHE A 512 -10.18 14.42 -3.98
CA PHE A 512 -10.89 13.80 -2.86
C PHE A 512 -12.38 13.58 -3.16
N ALA A 513 -13.00 12.66 -2.43
CA ALA A 513 -14.44 12.43 -2.43
C ALA A 513 -14.90 11.94 -1.06
N VAL A 514 -16.06 12.41 -0.61
CA VAL A 514 -16.70 11.91 0.63
C VAL A 514 -17.80 10.93 0.22
N CYS A 515 -17.86 9.78 0.87
CA CYS A 515 -18.90 8.77 0.66
C CYS A 515 -19.27 8.15 2.01
N ASN A 516 -20.50 8.39 2.47
CA ASN A 516 -20.97 7.98 3.80
C ASN A 516 -19.99 8.47 4.89
N ASP A 517 -19.55 7.56 5.77
CA ASP A 517 -18.58 7.83 6.84
C ASP A 517 -17.13 7.76 6.38
N PHE A 518 -16.84 7.83 5.06
CA PHE A 518 -15.48 7.72 4.53
C PHE A 518 -15.06 8.94 3.72
N LEU A 519 -13.81 9.36 3.95
CA LEU A 519 -13.07 10.32 3.14
C LEU A 519 -12.06 9.57 2.26
N LEU A 520 -12.26 9.65 0.94
CA LEU A 520 -11.35 9.10 -0.04
C LEU A 520 -10.47 10.19 -0.62
N ILE A 521 -9.16 9.94 -0.70
CA ILE A 521 -8.16 10.91 -1.09
C ILE A 521 -7.18 10.25 -2.05
N THR A 522 -6.90 10.86 -3.19
CA THR A 522 -5.70 10.53 -3.98
C THR A 522 -4.61 11.53 -3.69
N THR A 523 -3.37 11.06 -3.62
CA THR A 523 -2.21 11.89 -3.31
C THR A 523 -1.29 12.05 -4.53
N HIS A 524 -0.34 12.98 -4.44
CA HIS A 524 0.74 13.12 -5.41
C HIS A 524 1.77 11.98 -5.32
N SER A 525 1.81 11.22 -4.22
CA SER A 525 2.64 10.00 -4.04
C SER A 525 1.98 8.72 -4.60
N HIS A 526 1.00 8.88 -5.50
CA HIS A 526 0.38 7.78 -6.24
C HIS A 526 -0.33 6.76 -5.33
N THR A 527 -0.96 7.26 -4.26
CA THR A 527 -1.80 6.46 -3.36
C THR A 527 -3.24 6.97 -3.35
N CYS A 528 -4.18 6.05 -3.17
CA CYS A 528 -5.57 6.30 -2.83
C CYS A 528 -5.77 5.84 -1.39
N ARG A 529 -6.17 6.77 -0.53
CA ARG A 529 -6.47 6.54 0.89
C ARG A 529 -7.97 6.55 1.11
N CYS A 530 -8.47 5.63 1.93
CA CYS A 530 -9.85 5.61 2.38
C CYS A 530 -9.86 5.62 3.91
N LEU A 531 -10.32 6.73 4.49
CA LEU A 531 -10.25 7.00 5.91
C LEU A 531 -11.66 7.14 6.48
N GLN A 532 -11.91 6.51 7.62
CA GLN A 532 -13.20 6.62 8.29
C GLN A 532 -13.29 7.94 9.07
N LEU A 533 -14.33 8.73 8.82
CA LEU A 533 -14.56 10.05 9.43
C LEU A 533 -14.66 9.98 10.96
N SER A 534 -15.15 8.88 11.52
CA SER A 534 -15.23 8.69 12.98
C SER A 534 -13.87 8.52 13.66
N VAL A 535 -12.87 8.01 12.94
CA VAL A 535 -11.49 7.85 13.45
C VAL A 535 -10.74 9.19 13.38
N LEU A 536 -11.17 10.10 12.51
CA LEU A 536 -10.60 11.44 12.30
C LEU A 536 -11.09 12.46 13.34
N SER A 537 -11.33 12.05 14.59
CA SER A 537 -11.79 12.94 15.66
C SER A 537 -10.98 14.26 15.73
N PRO A 538 -11.61 15.41 16.05
CA PRO A 538 -11.01 16.75 15.92
C PRO A 538 -9.67 16.95 16.65
N PHE A 539 -9.37 16.11 17.64
CA PHE A 539 -8.16 16.18 18.46
C PHE A 539 -6.91 15.50 17.84
N HIS A 540 -7.04 14.82 16.69
CA HIS A 540 -5.97 14.04 16.06
C HIS A 540 -5.53 14.60 14.68
N SER A 541 -5.34 15.91 14.53
CA SER A 541 -4.73 16.51 13.32
C SER A 541 -3.38 15.87 12.95
N ALA A 542 -2.60 15.45 13.96
CA ALA A 542 -1.38 14.66 13.79
C ALA A 542 -1.63 13.26 13.19
N GLY A 543 -2.80 12.65 13.44
CA GLY A 543 -3.15 11.30 13.00
C GLY A 543 -3.38 11.17 11.50
N LEU A 544 -3.99 12.19 10.85
CA LEU A 544 -4.15 12.19 9.39
C LEU A 544 -2.80 12.43 8.68
N GLN A 545 -1.98 13.32 9.21
CA GLN A 545 -0.67 13.59 8.64
C GLN A 545 0.30 12.42 8.85
N ALA A 546 0.24 11.77 10.01
CA ALA A 546 0.95 10.52 10.29
C ALA A 546 0.44 9.36 9.41
N ALA A 547 -0.88 9.24 9.23
CA ALA A 547 -1.45 8.28 8.31
C ALA A 547 -0.89 8.52 6.91
N LEU A 548 -1.02 9.74 6.36
CA LEU A 548 -0.55 10.09 5.02
C LEU A 548 0.97 9.98 4.84
N ALA A 549 1.77 10.17 5.90
CA ALA A 549 3.23 10.02 5.91
C ALA A 549 3.70 8.56 6.08
N SER A 550 2.86 7.68 6.63
CA SER A 550 3.17 6.26 6.74
C SER A 550 3.04 5.57 5.39
N ASP A 551 4.04 4.81 4.94
CA ASP A 551 3.93 4.02 3.69
C ASP A 551 2.94 2.86 3.78
N GLY A 552 2.29 2.67 4.95
CA GLY A 552 1.35 1.60 5.25
C GLY A 552 2.08 0.27 5.45
N GLY A 553 1.69 -0.48 6.50
CA GLY A 553 2.13 -1.88 6.63
C GLY A 553 1.49 -2.77 5.54
N GLN A 554 1.98 -4.02 5.39
CA GLN A 554 1.41 -4.98 4.42
C GLN A 554 -0.12 -5.20 4.57
N ASN A 555 -0.69 -4.88 5.73
CA ASN A 555 -2.11 -5.04 6.05
C ASN A 555 -2.86 -3.71 6.28
N ASP A 556 -2.31 -2.56 5.89
CA ASP A 556 -3.04 -1.29 5.99
C ASP A 556 -4.24 -1.28 5.01
N GLU A 557 -5.46 -1.42 5.55
CA GLU A 557 -6.71 -1.42 4.77
C GLU A 557 -7.03 -0.05 4.16
N THR A 558 -6.43 1.02 4.69
CA THR A 558 -6.72 2.40 4.33
C THR A 558 -5.93 2.84 3.10
N LEU A 559 -4.87 2.12 2.71
CA LEU A 559 -3.98 2.50 1.63
C LEU A 559 -4.12 1.57 0.41
N ARG A 560 -4.16 2.17 -0.78
CA ARG A 560 -4.03 1.48 -2.07
C ARG A 560 -3.12 2.28 -3.00
N ARG A 561 -2.13 1.63 -3.63
CA ARG A 561 -1.33 2.25 -4.70
C ARG A 561 -2.17 2.39 -5.98
N VAL A 562 -2.02 3.52 -6.68
CA VAL A 562 -2.73 3.84 -7.93
C VAL A 562 -1.74 4.32 -8.99
N GLU A 563 -2.16 4.39 -10.26
CA GLU A 563 -1.30 4.93 -11.33
C GLU A 563 -0.94 6.40 -11.05
N ARG A 564 0.23 6.83 -11.55
CA ARG A 564 0.68 8.22 -11.44
C ARG A 564 -0.38 9.15 -12.03
N GLY A 565 -0.85 10.10 -11.21
CA GLY A 565 -1.81 11.13 -11.63
C GLY A 565 -3.27 10.68 -11.72
N SER A 566 -3.63 9.48 -11.25
CA SER A 566 -5.02 9.06 -11.09
C SER A 566 -5.82 10.05 -10.23
N ARG A 567 -7.07 10.32 -10.63
CA ARG A 567 -7.99 11.21 -9.89
C ARG A 567 -9.36 10.56 -9.72
N ILE A 568 -10.03 10.85 -8.60
CA ILE A 568 -11.36 10.33 -8.28
C ILE A 568 -12.42 11.05 -9.09
N VAL A 569 -13.15 10.31 -9.93
CA VAL A 569 -14.29 10.80 -10.71
C VAL A 569 -15.58 10.71 -9.93
N THR A 570 -15.85 9.58 -9.28
CA THR A 570 -17.00 9.40 -8.37
C THR A 570 -16.81 8.14 -7.52
N VAL A 571 -17.56 8.05 -6.42
CA VAL A 571 -17.70 6.83 -5.62
C VAL A 571 -19.18 6.46 -5.70
N VAL A 572 -19.48 5.21 -6.04
CA VAL A 572 -20.89 4.79 -6.18
C VAL A 572 -21.48 4.56 -4.79
N PRO A 573 -22.54 5.30 -4.39
CA PRO A 573 -23.09 5.19 -3.04
C PRO A 573 -23.72 3.82 -2.75
N GLN A 574 -23.61 3.34 -1.51
CA GLN A 574 -24.02 1.99 -1.08
C GLN A 574 -23.48 0.84 -1.94
N ASP A 575 -22.40 1.11 -2.67
CA ASP A 575 -21.62 0.18 -3.46
C ASP A 575 -20.15 0.36 -3.05
N THR A 576 -19.28 -0.52 -3.51
CA THR A 576 -17.86 -0.54 -3.16
C THR A 576 -16.98 0.01 -4.28
N ARG A 577 -17.58 0.39 -5.42
CA ARG A 577 -16.91 0.90 -6.62
C ARG A 577 -16.47 2.35 -6.46
N VAL A 578 -15.18 2.58 -6.67
CA VAL A 578 -14.54 3.88 -6.81
C VAL A 578 -14.10 4.01 -8.26
N ILE A 579 -14.52 5.08 -8.94
CA ILE A 579 -14.17 5.32 -10.34
C ILE A 579 -13.02 6.33 -10.38
N LEU A 580 -11.89 5.89 -10.91
CA LEU A 580 -10.71 6.71 -11.13
C LEU A 580 -10.58 7.05 -12.61
N GLN A 581 -10.04 8.22 -12.91
CA GLN A 581 -9.59 8.59 -14.25
C GLN A 581 -8.08 8.73 -14.26
N MET A 582 -7.42 8.02 -15.19
CA MET A 582 -5.99 8.11 -15.43
C MET A 582 -5.63 9.36 -16.23
N PRO A 583 -4.37 9.85 -16.21
CA PRO A 583 -3.96 11.02 -17.00
C PRO A 583 -4.19 10.86 -18.51
N ARG A 584 -4.08 9.62 -19.01
CA ARG A 584 -4.37 9.27 -20.41
C ARG A 584 -5.85 9.38 -20.77
N GLY A 585 -6.72 9.55 -19.77
CA GLY A 585 -8.16 9.76 -19.86
C GLY A 585 -9.01 8.49 -19.77
N ASN A 586 -8.39 7.31 -19.71
CA ASN A 586 -9.04 6.03 -19.40
C ASN A 586 -9.66 6.03 -17.99
N LEU A 587 -10.70 5.23 -17.81
CA LEU A 587 -11.33 5.00 -16.52
C LEU A 587 -10.91 3.66 -15.94
N GLU A 588 -10.69 3.64 -14.63
CA GLU A 588 -10.48 2.41 -13.86
C GLU A 588 -11.53 2.33 -12.75
N THR A 589 -12.15 1.16 -12.59
CA THR A 589 -13.04 0.88 -11.47
C THR A 589 -12.27 0.07 -10.44
N VAL A 590 -12.09 0.64 -9.25
CA VAL A 590 -11.42 -0.02 -8.14
C VAL A 590 -12.38 -0.25 -6.98
N HIS A 591 -12.18 -1.34 -6.26
CA HIS A 591 -12.91 -1.63 -5.01
C HIS A 591 -11.95 -1.43 -3.83
N HIS A 592 -12.09 -0.32 -3.11
CA HIS A 592 -11.20 -0.03 -1.99
C HIS A 592 -11.48 -0.98 -0.82
N ARG A 593 -10.44 -1.61 -0.26
CA ARG A 593 -10.58 -2.66 0.77
C ARG A 593 -11.39 -2.19 1.98
N SER A 594 -11.08 -0.99 2.50
CA SER A 594 -11.87 -0.36 3.57
C SER A 594 -13.38 -0.29 3.27
N LEU A 595 -13.78 0.14 2.06
CA LEU A 595 -15.22 0.22 1.68
C LEU A 595 -15.85 -1.17 1.56
N VAL A 596 -15.11 -2.12 0.98
CA VAL A 596 -15.57 -3.52 0.84
C VAL A 596 -15.83 -4.13 2.21
N LEU A 597 -14.88 -4.01 3.14
CA LEU A 597 -15.00 -4.58 4.47
C LEU A 597 -16.09 -3.90 5.30
N ALA A 598 -16.23 -2.58 5.20
CA ALA A 598 -17.34 -1.87 5.86
C ALA A 598 -18.70 -2.37 5.37
N GLN A 599 -18.85 -2.57 4.06
CA GLN A 599 -20.09 -3.10 3.48
C GLN A 599 -20.33 -4.58 3.87
N LEU A 600 -19.28 -5.41 3.86
CA LEU A 600 -19.36 -6.82 4.26
C LEU A 600 -19.77 -6.96 5.72
N ARG A 601 -19.17 -6.19 6.64
CA ARG A 601 -19.53 -6.17 8.07
C ARG A 601 -21.02 -5.86 8.24
N LYS A 602 -21.52 -4.82 7.57
CA LYS A 602 -22.95 -4.45 7.57
C LYS A 602 -23.86 -5.57 7.06
N TRP A 603 -23.47 -6.29 6.00
CA TRP A 603 -24.25 -7.42 5.49
C TRP A 603 -24.23 -8.62 6.43
N LEU A 604 -23.09 -8.94 7.03
CA LEU A 604 -22.96 -10.02 8.02
C LEU A 604 -23.78 -9.73 9.28
N ASP A 605 -23.75 -8.49 9.77
CA ASP A 605 -24.58 -8.05 10.91
C ASP A 605 -26.08 -8.10 10.60
N SER A 606 -26.45 -7.91 9.33
CA SER A 606 -27.85 -8.01 8.85
C SER A 606 -28.24 -9.43 8.40
N LEU A 607 -27.42 -10.45 8.67
CA LEU A 607 -27.61 -11.85 8.27
C LEU A 607 -27.78 -12.06 6.74
N ARG A 608 -27.24 -11.17 5.91
CA ARG A 608 -27.25 -11.28 4.43
C ARG A 608 -26.04 -12.07 3.91
N PHE A 609 -25.96 -13.35 4.28
CA PHE A 609 -24.84 -14.24 3.96
C PHE A 609 -24.61 -14.45 2.46
N ARG A 610 -25.68 -14.48 1.64
CA ARG A 610 -25.53 -14.65 0.20
C ARG A 610 -24.79 -13.49 -0.47
N ASP A 611 -25.19 -12.26 -0.15
CA ASP A 611 -24.59 -11.06 -0.73
C ASP A 611 -23.13 -10.90 -0.28
N SER A 612 -22.85 -11.18 1.00
CA SER A 612 -21.48 -11.18 1.52
C SER A 612 -20.63 -12.24 0.83
N PHE A 613 -21.12 -13.48 0.68
CA PHE A 613 -20.38 -14.56 0.02
C PHE A 613 -20.07 -14.26 -1.45
N GLU A 614 -21.06 -13.79 -2.23
CA GLU A 614 -20.87 -13.47 -3.64
C GLU A 614 -19.85 -12.34 -3.83
N CYS A 615 -19.90 -11.32 -2.97
CA CYS A 615 -18.93 -10.23 -2.95
C CYS A 615 -17.53 -10.70 -2.57
N MET A 616 -17.40 -11.47 -1.49
CA MET A 616 -16.12 -12.00 -1.01
C MET A 616 -15.47 -12.91 -2.05
N ARG A 617 -16.25 -13.79 -2.69
CA ARG A 617 -15.76 -14.66 -3.77
C ARG A 617 -15.29 -13.85 -4.98
N LYS A 618 -16.07 -12.85 -5.41
CA LYS A 618 -15.73 -12.02 -6.59
C LYS A 618 -14.47 -11.19 -6.35
N LEU A 619 -14.32 -10.63 -5.15
CA LEU A 619 -13.19 -9.76 -4.78
C LEU A 619 -12.05 -10.51 -4.10
N ARG A 620 -12.13 -11.85 -3.99
CA ARG A 620 -11.15 -12.73 -3.34
C ARG A 620 -10.81 -12.32 -1.90
N ILE A 621 -11.82 -11.89 -1.16
CA ILE A 621 -11.74 -11.72 0.30
C ILE A 621 -11.83 -13.10 0.94
N ASN A 622 -10.99 -13.38 1.93
CA ASN A 622 -10.94 -14.68 2.58
C ASN A 622 -12.28 -14.98 3.27
N LEU A 623 -12.89 -16.11 2.90
CA LEU A 623 -14.22 -16.52 3.34
C LEU A 623 -14.35 -16.76 4.85
N ASN A 624 -13.22 -16.96 5.56
CA ASN A 624 -13.19 -17.09 7.02
C ASN A 624 -13.80 -15.89 7.74
N LEU A 625 -13.78 -14.69 7.14
CA LEU A 625 -14.38 -13.48 7.72
C LEU A 625 -15.89 -13.65 8.00
N MET A 626 -16.60 -14.53 7.27
CA MET A 626 -18.02 -14.80 7.55
C MET A 626 -18.25 -15.40 8.94
N TYR A 627 -17.29 -16.20 9.43
CA TYR A 627 -17.28 -16.73 10.79
C TYR A 627 -16.55 -15.78 11.76
N ASP A 628 -15.33 -15.36 11.41
CA ASP A 628 -14.44 -14.60 12.29
C ASP A 628 -15.01 -13.23 12.68
N HIS A 629 -15.86 -12.63 11.85
CA HIS A 629 -16.54 -11.39 12.21
C HIS A 629 -17.38 -11.60 13.47
N ASN A 630 -18.29 -12.58 13.51
CA ASN A 630 -19.07 -12.81 14.71
C ASN A 630 -19.34 -14.31 14.90
N PRO A 631 -18.41 -15.03 15.56
CA PRO A 631 -18.52 -16.48 15.73
C PRO A 631 -19.83 -16.92 16.37
N LYS A 632 -20.31 -16.18 17.37
CA LYS A 632 -21.56 -16.48 18.08
C LYS A 632 -22.77 -16.37 17.15
N VAL A 633 -22.93 -15.24 16.48
CA VAL A 633 -24.06 -15.01 15.57
C VAL A 633 -24.02 -15.98 14.38
N PHE A 634 -22.84 -16.32 13.87
CA PHE A 634 -22.71 -17.30 12.80
C PHE A 634 -23.15 -18.70 13.24
N LEU A 635 -22.72 -19.17 14.41
CA LEU A 635 -23.10 -20.48 14.96
C LEU A 635 -24.59 -20.58 15.28
N GLU A 636 -25.22 -19.50 15.76
CA GLU A 636 -26.66 -19.45 16.03
C GLU A 636 -27.52 -19.47 14.75
N ASN A 637 -26.96 -19.07 13.60
CA ASN A 637 -27.71 -18.87 12.34
C ASN A 637 -27.23 -19.76 11.18
N MET A 638 -26.72 -20.97 11.48
CA MET A 638 -26.19 -21.91 10.49
C MET A 638 -27.20 -22.36 9.44
N GLU A 639 -28.46 -22.61 9.82
CA GLU A 639 -29.52 -22.99 8.87
C GLU A 639 -29.81 -21.88 7.85
N THR A 640 -29.81 -20.63 8.31
CA THR A 640 -30.00 -19.44 7.47
C THR A 640 -28.85 -19.31 6.47
N PHE A 641 -27.61 -19.53 6.91
CA PHE A 641 -26.41 -19.54 6.05
C PHE A 641 -26.51 -20.61 4.94
N ILE A 642 -26.84 -21.85 5.29
CA ILE A 642 -26.98 -22.97 4.33
C ILE A 642 -28.12 -22.67 3.33
N THR A 643 -29.25 -22.19 3.82
CA THR A 643 -30.45 -21.87 3.01
C THR A 643 -30.19 -20.73 2.03
N GLN A 644 -29.47 -19.68 2.46
CA GLN A 644 -29.17 -18.54 1.60
C GLN A 644 -28.16 -18.87 0.49
N LEU A 645 -27.14 -19.69 0.77
CA LEU A 645 -26.17 -20.11 -0.24
C LEU A 645 -26.78 -21.11 -1.25
N ASN A 646 -27.61 -22.04 -0.77
CA ASN A 646 -28.35 -23.06 -1.54
C ASN A 646 -27.54 -23.82 -2.61
N SER A 647 -26.21 -23.87 -2.48
CA SER A 647 -25.29 -24.46 -3.46
C SER A 647 -24.22 -25.27 -2.75
N ILE A 648 -24.19 -26.58 -3.03
CA ILE A 648 -23.22 -27.54 -2.49
C ILE A 648 -21.79 -27.09 -2.82
N SER A 649 -21.56 -26.60 -4.04
CA SER A 649 -20.25 -26.10 -4.48
C SER A 649 -19.80 -24.88 -3.68
N HIS A 650 -20.71 -23.97 -3.31
CA HIS A 650 -20.37 -22.79 -2.50
C HIS A 650 -20.06 -23.15 -1.05
N ILE A 651 -20.82 -24.08 -0.47
CA ILE A 651 -20.58 -24.59 0.89
C ILE A 651 -19.24 -25.35 0.93
N ASN A 652 -18.94 -26.18 -0.06
CA ASN A 652 -17.66 -26.87 -0.16
C ASN A 652 -16.48 -25.91 -0.38
N LEU A 653 -16.68 -24.81 -1.10
CA LEU A 653 -15.66 -23.76 -1.23
C LEU A 653 -15.39 -23.11 0.14
N PHE A 654 -16.44 -22.79 0.91
CA PHE A 654 -16.29 -22.26 2.27
C PHE A 654 -15.52 -23.24 3.18
N LEU A 655 -15.92 -24.52 3.19
CA LEU A 655 -15.29 -25.57 4.00
C LEU A 655 -13.83 -25.82 3.60
N THR A 656 -13.51 -25.73 2.31
CA THR A 656 -12.13 -25.98 1.85
C THR A 656 -11.17 -24.83 2.14
N GLU A 657 -11.67 -23.58 2.20
CA GLU A 657 -10.90 -22.38 2.56
C GLU A 657 -10.82 -22.12 4.07
N LEU A 658 -11.59 -22.82 4.90
CA LEU A 658 -11.61 -22.64 6.36
C LEU A 658 -10.22 -22.93 6.98
N LYS A 659 -9.75 -22.02 7.85
CA LYS A 659 -8.45 -22.08 8.52
C LYS A 659 -8.62 -21.80 10.02
N GLU A 660 -7.64 -22.25 10.81
CA GLU A 660 -7.60 -21.99 12.25
C GLU A 660 -7.32 -20.52 12.59
N GLU A 661 -6.59 -19.83 11.73
CA GLU A 661 -6.24 -18.42 11.90
C GLU A 661 -7.49 -17.53 11.93
N ASP A 662 -7.55 -16.61 12.88
CA ASP A 662 -8.57 -15.55 12.93
C ASP A 662 -8.17 -14.42 11.97
N THR A 663 -8.98 -14.25 10.93
CA THR A 663 -8.76 -13.22 9.91
C THR A 663 -8.99 -11.81 10.44
N THR A 664 -9.77 -11.61 11.50
CA THR A 664 -9.99 -10.29 12.12
C THR A 664 -8.82 -9.86 13.00
N GLY A 665 -8.02 -10.79 13.51
CA GLY A 665 -6.78 -10.48 14.25
C GLY A 665 -5.57 -10.23 13.36
N THR A 666 -5.64 -10.57 12.07
CA THR A 666 -4.48 -10.58 11.16
C THR A 666 -4.69 -9.72 9.92
N MET A 667 -5.55 -10.16 9.00
CA MET A 667 -5.74 -9.56 7.68
C MET A 667 -6.83 -8.48 7.64
N TYR A 668 -7.84 -8.57 8.50
CA TYR A 668 -9.03 -7.72 8.49
C TYR A 668 -9.30 -7.07 9.85
N PRO A 669 -8.33 -6.30 10.41
CA PRO A 669 -8.46 -5.71 11.74
C PRO A 669 -9.74 -4.91 11.89
N ARG A 670 -10.39 -5.07 13.05
CA ARG A 670 -11.54 -4.25 13.42
C ARG A 670 -11.08 -2.85 13.83
N PRO A 671 -11.72 -1.77 13.34
CA PRO A 671 -11.55 -0.43 13.90
C PRO A 671 -11.92 -0.43 15.39
N GLU A 672 -11.14 0.26 16.21
CA GLU A 672 -11.01 0.16 17.69
C GLU A 672 -12.29 0.40 18.54
N CYS A 673 -13.49 0.46 17.96
CA CYS A 673 -14.75 0.73 18.69
C CYS A 673 -15.61 -0.51 18.99
N SER A 674 -15.13 -1.74 18.75
CA SER A 674 -15.89 -2.96 19.11
C SER A 674 -15.20 -3.65 20.30
N PRO A 675 -15.91 -3.97 21.40
CA PRO A 675 -15.30 -4.67 22.52
C PRO A 675 -14.71 -5.99 22.02
N ALA A 676 -13.40 -6.19 22.25
CA ALA A 676 -12.71 -7.42 21.92
C ALA A 676 -13.48 -8.58 22.58
N GLN A 677 -14.16 -9.39 21.76
CA GLN A 677 -14.80 -10.59 22.28
C GLN A 677 -13.66 -11.51 22.75
N ALA A 678 -13.67 -11.80 24.05
CA ALA A 678 -12.76 -12.76 24.65
C ALA A 678 -12.80 -14.07 23.84
N GLN A 679 -11.61 -14.56 23.48
CA GLN A 679 -11.44 -15.87 22.84
C GLN A 679 -12.22 -16.94 23.62
N PRO A 680 -12.90 -17.87 22.94
CA PRO A 680 -13.55 -18.99 23.62
C PRO A 680 -12.51 -19.75 24.45
N VAL A 681 -12.77 -19.85 25.76
CA VAL A 681 -11.92 -20.55 26.76
C VAL A 681 -11.99 -22.09 26.59
N SER A 682 -12.52 -22.58 25.46
CA SER A 682 -12.52 -24.00 25.14
C SER A 682 -11.30 -24.32 24.30
N GLY A 683 -10.48 -25.30 24.70
CA GLY A 683 -9.39 -25.85 23.88
C GLY A 683 -9.85 -26.57 22.59
N GLN A 684 -11.02 -26.22 22.06
CA GLN A 684 -11.59 -26.68 20.79
C GLN A 684 -11.11 -25.78 19.66
N LYS A 685 -10.70 -26.42 18.56
CA LYS A 685 -10.21 -25.74 17.37
C LYS A 685 -11.35 -25.15 16.55
N LYS A 686 -11.13 -24.00 15.92
CA LYS A 686 -12.14 -23.26 15.14
C LYS A 686 -12.70 -24.11 14.01
N VAL A 687 -11.82 -24.80 13.28
CA VAL A 687 -12.23 -25.63 12.14
C VAL A 687 -13.15 -26.75 12.58
N ASP A 688 -12.82 -27.41 13.69
CA ASP A 688 -13.61 -28.53 14.23
C ASP A 688 -15.00 -28.05 14.67
N VAL A 689 -15.11 -26.93 15.38
CA VAL A 689 -16.39 -26.34 15.82
C VAL A 689 -17.30 -26.00 14.63
N VAL A 690 -16.74 -25.35 13.61
CA VAL A 690 -17.51 -24.96 12.41
C VAL A 690 -17.92 -26.18 11.59
N CYS A 691 -17.02 -27.16 11.42
CA CYS A 691 -17.32 -28.41 10.72
C CYS A 691 -18.41 -29.20 11.43
N ASP A 692 -18.35 -29.35 12.75
CA ASP A 692 -19.33 -30.10 13.54
C ASP A 692 -20.71 -29.40 13.53
N ALA A 693 -20.75 -28.07 13.62
CA ALA A 693 -21.98 -27.28 13.56
C ALA A 693 -22.64 -27.31 12.17
N LEU A 694 -21.86 -27.11 11.10
CA LEU A 694 -22.37 -27.22 9.72
C LEU A 694 -22.85 -28.63 9.42
N ARG A 695 -22.13 -29.67 9.87
CA ARG A 695 -22.54 -31.06 9.71
C ARG A 695 -23.89 -31.32 10.36
N SER A 696 -24.06 -30.92 11.62
CA SER A 696 -25.30 -31.11 12.37
C SER A 696 -26.49 -30.42 11.68
N ALA A 697 -26.30 -29.19 11.20
CA ALA A 697 -27.32 -28.47 10.45
C ALA A 697 -27.66 -29.17 9.12
N MET A 698 -26.66 -29.56 8.32
CA MET A 698 -26.87 -30.27 7.05
C MET A 698 -27.56 -31.63 7.22
N GLU A 699 -27.20 -32.38 8.25
CA GLU A 699 -27.84 -33.68 8.58
C GLU A 699 -29.28 -33.50 9.05
N SER A 700 -29.61 -32.41 9.76
CA SER A 700 -30.99 -32.11 10.17
C SER A 700 -31.89 -31.67 9.01
N MET A 701 -31.32 -31.02 7.98
CA MET A 701 -32.06 -30.47 6.85
C MET A 701 -32.30 -31.52 5.75
N ASP A 702 -31.25 -31.99 5.09
CA ASP A 702 -31.33 -32.98 4.00
C ASP A 702 -29.96 -33.68 3.83
N PRO A 703 -29.76 -34.83 4.48
CA PRO A 703 -28.52 -35.61 4.39
C PRO A 703 -28.17 -36.02 2.94
N ASN A 704 -29.17 -36.27 2.09
CA ASN A 704 -28.95 -36.76 0.73
C ASN A 704 -28.47 -35.63 -0.19
N LYS A 705 -29.08 -34.44 -0.08
CA LYS A 705 -28.66 -33.25 -0.84
C LYS A 705 -27.26 -32.78 -0.43
N PHE A 706 -26.94 -32.79 0.87
CA PHE A 706 -25.68 -32.25 1.39
C PHE A 706 -24.57 -33.29 1.59
N PHE A 707 -24.75 -34.52 1.10
CA PHE A 707 -23.85 -35.65 1.35
C PHE A 707 -22.36 -35.33 1.10
N LEU A 708 -22.02 -34.68 -0.03
CA LEU A 708 -20.63 -34.29 -0.35
C LEU A 708 -20.07 -33.25 0.64
N SER A 709 -20.91 -32.32 1.10
CA SER A 709 -20.50 -31.32 2.09
C SER A 709 -20.32 -31.95 3.46
N ILE A 710 -21.17 -32.91 3.84
CA ILE A 710 -21.01 -33.70 5.06
C ILE A 710 -19.67 -34.48 5.02
N LEU A 711 -19.34 -35.14 3.91
CA LEU A 711 -18.02 -35.78 3.74
C LEU A 711 -16.87 -34.78 3.90
N THR A 712 -17.01 -33.59 3.32
CA THR A 712 -15.99 -32.52 3.45
C THR A 712 -15.78 -32.13 4.90
N THR A 713 -16.84 -32.03 5.72
CA THR A 713 -16.71 -31.69 7.15
C THR A 713 -15.91 -32.72 7.93
N HIS A 714 -15.99 -34.02 7.61
CA HIS A 714 -15.18 -35.05 8.26
C HIS A 714 -13.71 -35.00 7.83
N VAL A 715 -13.46 -34.73 6.55
CA VAL A 715 -12.11 -34.65 5.98
C VAL A 715 -11.36 -33.40 6.45
N LYS A 716 -12.07 -32.28 6.61
CA LYS A 716 -11.46 -30.96 6.91
C LYS A 716 -11.14 -30.72 8.37
N LYS A 717 -11.58 -31.58 9.29
CA LYS A 717 -11.22 -31.49 10.70
C LYS A 717 -9.70 -31.46 10.90
N SER A 718 -9.29 -30.90 12.01
CA SER A 718 -7.88 -30.77 12.38
C SER A 718 -7.17 -32.13 12.47
N VAL A 719 -7.91 -33.18 12.84
CA VAL A 719 -7.56 -34.59 12.63
C VAL A 719 -8.62 -35.17 11.69
N PRO A 720 -8.28 -35.44 10.42
CA PRO A 720 -9.24 -35.93 9.42
C PRO A 720 -9.89 -37.26 9.84
N GLU A 721 -11.22 -37.28 9.89
CA GLU A 721 -12.03 -38.46 10.25
C GLU A 721 -12.27 -39.36 9.01
N LEU A 722 -11.19 -39.77 8.33
CA LEU A 722 -11.24 -40.50 7.05
C LEU A 722 -11.95 -41.87 7.16
N GLU A 723 -11.82 -42.54 8.29
CA GLU A 723 -12.50 -43.83 8.53
C GLU A 723 -14.04 -43.66 8.57
N VAL A 724 -14.52 -42.60 9.22
CA VAL A 724 -15.95 -42.28 9.30
C VAL A 724 -16.49 -41.88 7.94
N ALA A 725 -15.73 -41.08 7.18
CA ALA A 725 -16.08 -40.70 5.82
C ALA A 725 -16.18 -41.92 4.89
N LEU A 726 -15.21 -42.84 4.96
CA LEU A 726 -15.21 -44.08 4.18
C LEU A 726 -16.33 -45.04 4.60
N GLN A 727 -16.66 -45.11 5.89
CA GLN A 727 -17.80 -45.88 6.37
C GLN A 727 -19.13 -45.33 5.83
N LYS A 728 -19.31 -44.00 5.81
CA LYS A 728 -20.50 -43.37 5.19
C LYS A 728 -20.60 -43.66 3.69
N VAL A 729 -19.47 -43.71 2.97
CA VAL A 729 -19.44 -44.12 1.55
C VAL A 729 -19.79 -45.60 1.38
N HIS A 730 -19.35 -46.46 2.31
CA HIS A 730 -19.73 -47.88 2.33
C HIS A 730 -21.23 -48.05 2.60
N GLU A 731 -21.79 -47.35 3.57
CA GLU A 731 -23.23 -47.37 3.87
C GLU A 731 -24.07 -46.92 2.66
N LEU A 732 -23.62 -45.89 1.93
CA LEU A 732 -24.24 -45.43 0.68
C LEU A 732 -24.19 -46.48 -0.45
N ARG A 733 -23.17 -47.35 -0.45
CA ARG A 733 -23.06 -48.46 -1.41
C ARG A 733 -24.00 -49.62 -1.06
N VAL A 734 -24.11 -49.94 0.22
CA VAL A 734 -24.97 -51.03 0.71
C VAL A 734 -26.45 -50.65 0.60
N ASN A 735 -26.78 -49.40 0.91
CA ASN A 735 -28.14 -48.86 0.88
C ASN A 735 -28.20 -47.59 0.01
N PRO A 736 -28.25 -47.70 -1.33
CA PRO A 736 -28.31 -46.54 -2.22
C PRO A 736 -29.68 -45.84 -2.09
N PRO A 737 -29.71 -44.49 -1.95
CA PRO A 737 -30.95 -43.73 -1.89
C PRO A 737 -31.74 -43.78 -3.22
N ASP A 738 -33.07 -43.96 -3.14
CA ASP A 738 -33.99 -44.06 -4.30
C ASP A 738 -34.33 -42.71 -4.97
N ALA A 739 -33.84 -41.58 -4.42
CA ALA A 739 -34.23 -40.24 -4.86
C ALA A 739 -33.46 -39.79 -6.13
N PRO A 740 -34.14 -39.26 -7.16
CA PRO A 740 -33.47 -38.76 -8.36
C PRO A 740 -32.60 -37.54 -8.02
N GLY A 741 -31.28 -37.68 -8.19
CA GLY A 741 -30.28 -36.63 -7.90
C GLY A 741 -29.44 -36.86 -6.63
N SER A 742 -29.61 -38.00 -5.94
CA SER A 742 -28.73 -38.39 -4.84
C SER A 742 -27.36 -38.84 -5.33
N VAL A 743 -26.34 -38.54 -4.54
CA VAL A 743 -24.94 -38.87 -4.83
C VAL A 743 -24.73 -40.38 -4.77
N SER A 744 -24.05 -40.95 -5.77
CA SER A 744 -23.64 -42.36 -5.75
C SER A 744 -22.35 -42.58 -4.96
N ALA A 745 -22.12 -43.81 -4.46
CA ALA A 745 -20.87 -44.16 -3.78
C ALA A 745 -19.63 -43.90 -4.67
N GLU A 746 -19.75 -44.08 -5.99
CA GLU A 746 -18.66 -43.79 -6.93
C GLU A 746 -18.37 -42.29 -7.07
N GLU A 747 -19.40 -41.44 -7.10
CA GLU A 747 -19.25 -39.99 -7.17
C GLU A 747 -18.68 -39.42 -5.87
N ALA A 748 -19.14 -39.93 -4.73
CA ALA A 748 -18.60 -39.59 -3.42
C ALA A 748 -17.12 -39.96 -3.30
N LEU A 749 -16.73 -41.14 -3.78
CA LEU A 749 -15.34 -41.59 -3.77
C LEU A 749 -14.46 -40.75 -4.72
N LYS A 750 -14.94 -40.45 -5.93
CA LYS A 750 -14.25 -39.51 -6.84
C LYS A 750 -14.05 -38.14 -6.21
N TYR A 751 -15.06 -37.65 -5.49
CA TYR A 751 -14.98 -36.38 -4.77
C TYR A 751 -13.93 -36.41 -3.64
N LEU A 752 -13.91 -37.47 -2.82
CA LEU A 752 -12.91 -37.65 -1.78
C LEU A 752 -11.47 -37.70 -2.32
N LEU A 753 -11.26 -38.32 -3.47
CA LEU A 753 -9.96 -38.37 -4.16
C LEU A 753 -9.43 -36.99 -4.58
N PHE A 754 -10.29 -35.97 -4.70
CA PHE A 754 -9.83 -34.58 -4.91
C PHE A 754 -9.39 -33.89 -3.61
N LEU A 755 -9.87 -34.34 -2.46
CA LEU A 755 -9.61 -33.71 -1.15
C LEU A 755 -8.46 -34.38 -0.38
N VAL A 756 -8.25 -35.69 -0.60
CA VAL A 756 -7.37 -36.54 0.19
C VAL A 756 -6.40 -37.27 -0.73
N ASN A 757 -5.17 -37.52 -0.25
CA ASN A 757 -4.19 -38.31 -1.00
C ASN A 757 -4.71 -39.74 -1.25
N VAL A 758 -4.52 -40.23 -2.47
CA VAL A 758 -4.84 -41.60 -2.92
C VAL A 758 -4.30 -42.68 -1.96
N ASN A 759 -3.06 -42.53 -1.51
CA ASN A 759 -2.42 -43.53 -0.66
C ASN A 759 -3.04 -43.56 0.73
N ASP A 760 -3.31 -42.40 1.32
CA ASP A 760 -3.95 -42.28 2.62
C ASP A 760 -5.36 -42.88 2.56
N LEU A 761 -6.13 -42.58 1.51
CA LEU A 761 -7.47 -43.14 1.34
C LEU A 761 -7.45 -44.67 1.20
N TYR A 762 -6.47 -45.22 0.48
CA TYR A 762 -6.28 -46.67 0.36
C TYR A 762 -5.88 -47.32 1.69
N GLU A 763 -4.92 -46.73 2.42
CA GLU A 763 -4.49 -47.22 3.73
C GLU A 763 -5.60 -47.17 4.78
N HIS A 764 -6.39 -46.09 4.78
CA HIS A 764 -7.56 -45.98 5.65
C HIS A 764 -8.69 -46.94 5.25
N SER A 765 -8.86 -47.24 3.96
CA SER A 765 -9.80 -48.28 3.50
C SER A 765 -9.39 -49.68 3.96
N LEU A 766 -8.09 -50.00 3.98
CA LEU A 766 -7.61 -51.27 4.57
C LEU A 766 -7.93 -51.35 6.06
N GLY A 767 -7.91 -50.21 6.75
CA GLY A 767 -8.22 -50.10 8.17
C GLY A 767 -9.69 -50.34 8.55
N THR A 768 -10.62 -50.38 7.58
CA THR A 768 -12.02 -50.76 7.83
C THR A 768 -12.22 -52.28 7.85
N TYR A 769 -11.21 -53.05 7.42
CA TYR A 769 -11.23 -54.50 7.25
C TYR A 769 -12.26 -55.01 6.22
N ASP A 770 -12.83 -54.13 5.38
CA ASP A 770 -13.73 -54.48 4.29
C ASP A 770 -13.00 -54.48 2.94
N PHE A 771 -12.74 -55.67 2.42
CA PHE A 771 -12.01 -55.88 1.17
C PHE A 771 -12.74 -55.34 -0.07
N ASP A 772 -14.07 -55.26 -0.05
CA ASP A 772 -14.84 -54.79 -1.22
C ASP A 772 -14.76 -53.27 -1.37
N LEU A 773 -14.69 -52.54 -0.25
CA LEU A 773 -14.41 -51.10 -0.24
C LEU A 773 -12.97 -50.81 -0.67
N VAL A 774 -12.00 -51.61 -0.20
CA VAL A 774 -10.59 -51.48 -0.58
C VAL A 774 -10.39 -51.66 -2.08
N LEU A 775 -11.04 -52.66 -2.68
CA LEU A 775 -10.99 -52.90 -4.12
C LEU A 775 -11.56 -51.71 -4.91
N MET A 776 -12.70 -51.16 -4.47
CA MET A 776 -13.30 -49.98 -5.10
C MET A 776 -12.37 -48.76 -5.06
N VAL A 777 -11.73 -48.50 -3.91
CA VAL A 777 -10.75 -47.41 -3.75
C VAL A 777 -9.54 -47.65 -4.64
N ALA A 778 -9.02 -48.88 -4.69
CA ALA A 778 -7.86 -49.23 -5.50
C ALA A 778 -8.12 -49.06 -7.01
N GLU A 779 -9.27 -49.52 -7.50
CA GLU A 779 -9.67 -49.41 -8.91
C GLU A 779 -9.84 -47.96 -9.36
N LYS A 780 -10.51 -47.14 -8.53
CA LYS A 780 -10.75 -45.72 -8.86
C LYS A 780 -9.53 -44.83 -8.64
N SER A 781 -8.53 -45.30 -7.89
CA SER A 781 -7.31 -44.54 -7.59
C SER A 781 -6.12 -44.84 -8.50
N GLN A 782 -6.31 -45.64 -9.55
CA GLN A 782 -5.28 -45.99 -10.55
C GLN A 782 -4.02 -46.65 -9.94
N LYS A 783 -4.14 -47.31 -8.79
CA LYS A 783 -3.04 -48.14 -8.25
C LYS A 783 -2.83 -49.37 -9.12
N ASP A 784 -1.59 -49.83 -9.25
CA ASP A 784 -1.28 -51.01 -10.06
C ASP A 784 -1.93 -52.26 -9.43
N PRO A 785 -2.80 -52.99 -10.16
CA PRO A 785 -3.38 -54.25 -9.70
C PRO A 785 -2.35 -55.28 -9.25
N LYS A 786 -1.14 -55.24 -9.79
CA LYS A 786 -0.05 -56.14 -9.38
C LYS A 786 0.50 -55.83 -7.98
N GLU A 787 0.30 -54.62 -7.47
CA GLU A 787 0.77 -54.22 -6.15
C GLU A 787 -0.23 -54.61 -5.04
N TYR A 788 -1.54 -54.42 -5.26
CA TYR A 788 -2.53 -54.67 -4.20
C TYR A 788 -3.17 -56.05 -4.25
N LEU A 789 -3.43 -56.65 -5.43
CA LEU A 789 -4.14 -57.93 -5.51
C LEU A 789 -3.41 -59.10 -4.82
N PRO A 790 -2.08 -59.27 -4.95
CA PRO A 790 -1.37 -60.34 -4.23
C PRO A 790 -1.48 -60.20 -2.71
N PHE A 791 -1.41 -58.96 -2.22
CA PHE A 791 -1.52 -58.65 -0.79
C PHE A 791 -2.93 -58.93 -0.25
N LEU A 792 -3.99 -58.53 -0.97
CA LEU A 792 -5.37 -58.82 -0.55
C LEU A 792 -5.68 -60.33 -0.58
N ASN A 793 -5.18 -61.05 -1.59
CA ASN A 793 -5.36 -62.50 -1.69
C ASN A 793 -4.63 -63.26 -0.56
N MET A 794 -3.44 -62.79 -0.16
CA MET A 794 -2.75 -63.32 1.02
C MET A 794 -3.57 -63.10 2.29
N LEU A 795 -4.08 -61.89 2.50
CA LEU A 795 -4.86 -61.55 3.69
C LEU A 795 -6.14 -62.37 3.82
N LYS A 796 -6.85 -62.65 2.71
CA LYS A 796 -8.09 -63.46 2.71
C LYS A 796 -7.91 -64.88 3.25
N ASN A 797 -6.68 -65.42 3.25
CA ASN A 797 -6.39 -66.78 3.68
C ASN A 797 -5.95 -66.90 5.17
N LEU A 798 -5.87 -65.78 5.90
CA LEU A 798 -5.43 -65.76 7.31
C LEU A 798 -6.63 -65.85 8.29
N GLU A 799 -6.38 -66.36 9.50
CA GLU A 799 -7.34 -66.34 10.61
C GLU A 799 -7.75 -64.89 10.95
N PRO A 800 -9.02 -64.58 11.32
CA PRO A 800 -9.49 -63.21 11.44
C PRO A 800 -8.69 -62.28 12.36
N ASN A 801 -8.21 -62.75 13.51
CA ASN A 801 -7.39 -61.91 14.41
C ASN A 801 -5.98 -61.72 13.86
N TYR A 802 -5.37 -62.77 13.31
CA TYR A 802 -4.06 -62.70 12.69
C TYR A 802 -4.06 -61.88 11.38
N GLN A 803 -5.17 -61.92 10.63
CA GLN A 803 -5.44 -61.08 9.47
C GLN A 803 -5.45 -59.60 9.88
N ARG A 804 -6.24 -59.24 10.91
CA ARG A 804 -6.30 -57.87 11.43
C ARG A 804 -4.97 -57.40 12.00
N TYR A 805 -4.24 -58.27 12.71
CA TYR A 805 -2.86 -58.01 13.12
C TYR A 805 -1.95 -57.69 11.93
N THR A 806 -2.00 -58.49 10.87
CA THR A 806 -1.16 -58.30 9.67
C THR A 806 -1.50 -56.99 8.96
N ILE A 807 -2.79 -56.65 8.86
CA ILE A 807 -3.27 -55.36 8.31
C ILE A 807 -2.79 -54.20 9.17
N ASP A 808 -3.05 -54.22 10.47
CA ASP A 808 -2.68 -53.12 11.37
C ASP A 808 -1.14 -52.97 11.49
N LYS A 809 -0.38 -54.06 11.40
CA LYS A 809 1.08 -54.03 11.33
C LYS A 809 1.55 -53.37 10.04
N HIS A 810 0.94 -53.69 8.90
CA HIS A 810 1.22 -53.06 7.60
C HIS A 810 0.89 -51.56 7.63
N LEU A 811 -0.25 -51.18 8.22
CA LEU A 811 -0.68 -49.79 8.40
C LEU A 811 0.07 -49.05 9.52
N LYS A 812 1.08 -49.68 10.14
CA LYS A 812 1.85 -49.15 11.28
C LYS A 812 0.99 -48.75 12.49
N ARG A 813 -0.21 -49.33 12.60
CA ARG A 813 -1.15 -49.20 13.73
C ARG A 813 -0.78 -50.20 14.82
N TYR A 814 0.47 -50.14 15.27
CA TYR A 814 1.07 -51.18 16.11
C TYR A 814 0.32 -51.43 17.43
N ARG A 815 -0.39 -50.44 17.98
CA ARG A 815 -1.25 -50.61 19.15
C ARG A 815 -2.44 -51.54 18.89
N LYS A 816 -3.18 -51.33 17.79
CA LYS A 816 -4.27 -52.21 17.36
C LYS A 816 -3.73 -53.59 16.95
N ALA A 817 -2.58 -53.60 16.26
CA ALA A 817 -1.90 -54.84 15.88
C ALA A 817 -1.56 -55.70 17.10
N LEU A 818 -1.01 -55.10 18.16
CA LEU A 818 -0.70 -55.78 19.42
C LEU A 818 -1.96 -56.32 20.12
N HIS A 819 -3.06 -55.55 20.11
CA HIS A 819 -4.35 -56.01 20.65
C HIS A 819 -4.88 -57.24 19.91
N HIS A 820 -4.82 -57.24 18.58
CA HIS A 820 -5.24 -58.40 17.78
C HIS A 820 -4.32 -59.60 18.00
N LEU A 821 -3.00 -59.39 18.05
CA LEU A 821 -2.02 -60.45 18.29
C LEU A 821 -2.15 -61.07 19.70
N SER A 822 -2.54 -60.27 20.71
CA SER A 822 -2.81 -60.79 22.06
C SER A 822 -3.96 -61.79 22.12
N LYS A 823 -4.84 -61.80 21.11
CA LYS A 823 -5.99 -62.71 21.00
C LYS A 823 -5.71 -63.95 20.15
N CYS A 824 -4.54 -64.04 19.50
CA CYS A 824 -4.17 -65.16 18.62
C CYS A 824 -3.62 -66.40 19.36
N GLY A 825 -3.60 -66.42 20.70
CA GLY A 825 -3.13 -67.56 21.49
C GLY A 825 -1.67 -67.45 21.99
N GLU A 826 -1.26 -68.36 22.89
CA GLU A 826 0.05 -68.31 23.57
C GLU A 826 1.25 -68.55 22.65
N GLU A 827 1.04 -69.31 21.56
CA GLU A 827 2.06 -69.60 20.54
C GLU A 827 2.61 -68.34 19.85
N HIS A 828 1.84 -67.24 19.84
CA HIS A 828 2.24 -65.96 19.28
C HIS A 828 2.83 -64.99 20.33
N PHE A 829 2.94 -65.36 21.62
CA PHE A 829 3.48 -64.45 22.65
C PHE A 829 4.92 -64.01 22.37
N ARG A 830 5.75 -64.91 21.82
CA ARG A 830 7.12 -64.55 21.42
C ARG A 830 7.13 -63.48 20.32
N GLU A 831 6.21 -63.57 19.37
CA GLU A 831 6.04 -62.57 18.31
C GLU A 831 5.52 -61.24 18.89
N ALA A 832 4.60 -61.29 19.85
CA ALA A 832 4.10 -60.10 20.56
C ALA A 832 5.21 -59.41 21.36
N LEU A 833 6.06 -60.17 22.07
CA LEU A 833 7.19 -59.63 22.83
C LEU A 833 8.22 -58.97 21.90
N LEU A 834 8.49 -59.54 20.73
CA LEU A 834 9.35 -58.94 19.72
C LEU A 834 8.76 -57.63 19.18
N LEU A 835 7.46 -57.62 18.83
CA LEU A 835 6.77 -56.42 18.38
C LEU A 835 6.82 -55.30 19.42
N VAL A 836 6.64 -55.65 20.70
CA VAL A 836 6.73 -54.71 21.82
C VAL A 836 8.13 -54.13 21.97
N LYS A 837 9.19 -54.94 21.83
CA LYS A 837 10.58 -54.48 21.87
C LYS A 837 10.92 -53.56 20.69
N GLU A 838 10.54 -53.96 19.47
CA GLU A 838 10.82 -53.20 18.25
C GLU A 838 10.07 -51.85 18.22
N GLN A 839 8.78 -51.84 18.58
CA GLN A 839 7.91 -50.66 18.50
C GLN A 839 7.76 -49.92 19.84
N LYS A 840 8.47 -50.37 20.88
CA LYS A 840 8.49 -49.78 22.24
C LYS A 840 7.10 -49.66 22.88
N LEU A 841 6.22 -50.65 22.66
CA LEU A 841 4.82 -50.65 23.12
C LEU A 841 4.61 -51.25 24.51
N TYR A 842 5.55 -51.03 25.43
CA TYR A 842 5.57 -51.72 26.73
C TYR A 842 4.35 -51.41 27.60
N SER A 843 3.91 -50.15 27.64
CA SER A 843 2.77 -49.73 28.48
C SER A 843 1.43 -50.34 28.04
N GLU A 844 1.17 -50.37 26.73
CA GLU A 844 -0.03 -51.00 26.18
C GLU A 844 0.02 -52.52 26.32
N ALA A 845 1.21 -53.14 26.15
CA ALA A 845 1.39 -54.57 26.36
C ALA A 845 1.07 -54.97 27.80
N LEU A 846 1.56 -54.22 28.80
CA LEU A 846 1.29 -54.49 30.22
C LEU A 846 -0.19 -54.34 30.61
N ARG A 847 -1.03 -53.66 29.81
CA ARG A 847 -2.49 -53.60 30.01
C ARG A 847 -3.23 -54.83 29.47
N LEU A 848 -2.65 -55.50 28.47
CA LEU A 848 -3.29 -56.62 27.78
C LEU A 848 -3.06 -57.96 28.48
N TYR A 849 -1.96 -58.10 29.23
CA TYR A 849 -1.62 -59.33 29.95
C TYR A 849 -1.88 -59.21 31.47
N PRO A 850 -2.36 -60.28 32.14
CA PRO A 850 -2.62 -60.27 33.59
C PRO A 850 -1.36 -60.04 34.43
N THR A 851 -1.47 -59.27 35.52
CA THR A 851 -0.34 -58.84 36.38
C THR A 851 0.44 -59.97 37.05
N ASP A 852 -0.24 -61.09 37.32
CA ASP A 852 0.34 -62.23 38.06
C ASP A 852 0.93 -63.30 37.12
N GLY A 853 0.91 -63.04 35.80
CA GLY A 853 1.38 -63.97 34.79
C GLY A 853 2.88 -63.88 34.51
N ALA A 854 3.49 -65.01 34.11
CA ALA A 854 4.88 -65.06 33.65
C ALA A 854 5.15 -64.10 32.47
N HIS A 855 4.14 -63.89 31.61
CA HIS A 855 4.17 -62.93 30.50
C HIS A 855 4.35 -61.48 30.97
N TYR A 856 3.70 -61.08 32.06
CA TYR A 856 3.79 -59.73 32.62
C TYR A 856 5.17 -59.47 33.24
N LYS A 857 5.74 -60.47 33.92
CA LYS A 857 7.13 -60.39 34.43
C LYS A 857 8.13 -60.22 33.28
N ALA A 858 8.03 -61.03 32.23
CA ALA A 858 8.90 -60.93 31.06
C ALA A 858 8.81 -59.57 30.34
N LEU A 859 7.59 -59.02 30.19
CA LEU A 859 7.37 -57.68 29.63
C LEU A 859 7.93 -56.57 30.55
N SER A 860 7.77 -56.71 31.87
CA SER A 860 8.27 -55.75 32.86
C SER A 860 9.80 -55.71 32.89
N CYS A 861 10.47 -56.86 32.84
CA CYS A 861 11.94 -56.92 32.73
C CYS A 861 12.43 -56.30 31.42
N ALA A 862 11.80 -56.65 30.28
CA ALA A 862 12.13 -56.07 28.98
C ALA A 862 11.91 -54.54 28.93
N TYR A 863 10.91 -54.03 29.64
CA TYR A 863 10.65 -52.61 29.74
C TYR A 863 11.69 -51.91 30.64
N ALA A 864 12.09 -52.55 31.74
CA ALA A 864 13.15 -52.04 32.60
C ALA A 864 14.51 -51.96 31.89
N GLU A 865 14.88 -52.97 31.10
CA GLU A 865 16.06 -52.94 30.23
C GLU A 865 16.02 -51.73 29.29
N HIS A 866 14.88 -51.50 28.64
CA HIS A 866 14.71 -50.35 27.75
C HIS A 866 14.82 -49.01 28.49
N LEU A 867 14.25 -48.89 29.69
CA LEU A 867 14.34 -47.69 30.52
C LEU A 867 15.79 -47.42 30.96
N MET A 868 16.58 -48.46 31.26
CA MET A 868 18.01 -48.33 31.53
C MET A 868 18.79 -47.80 30.32
N GLU A 869 18.50 -48.29 29.11
CA GLU A 869 19.11 -47.76 27.87
C GLU A 869 18.78 -46.27 27.63
N GLN A 870 17.59 -45.82 28.02
CA GLN A 870 17.15 -44.42 27.89
C GLN A 870 17.69 -43.51 29.02
N GLN A 871 18.62 -43.99 29.85
CA GLN A 871 19.13 -43.29 31.04
C GLN A 871 18.05 -42.96 32.08
N GLN A 872 16.89 -43.63 32.04
CA GLN A 872 15.81 -43.50 33.01
C GLN A 872 15.90 -44.58 34.09
N ALA A 873 17.07 -44.67 34.73
CA ALA A 873 17.40 -45.76 35.65
C ALA A 873 16.51 -45.78 36.91
N GLU A 874 15.96 -44.65 37.35
CA GLU A 874 15.01 -44.62 38.48
C GLU A 874 13.68 -45.32 38.16
N GLN A 875 13.13 -45.08 36.96
CA GLN A 875 11.88 -45.72 36.52
C GLN A 875 12.08 -47.21 36.26
N ALA A 876 13.24 -47.60 35.73
CA ALA A 876 13.63 -48.99 35.59
C ALA A 876 13.70 -49.70 36.96
N GLY A 877 14.30 -49.04 37.96
CA GLY A 877 14.40 -49.56 39.32
C GLY A 877 13.03 -49.80 39.97
N LEU A 878 12.09 -48.85 39.82
CA LEU A 878 10.72 -49.01 40.33
C LEU A 878 10.00 -50.20 39.70
N LEU A 879 10.15 -50.39 38.38
CA LEU A 879 9.50 -51.47 37.66
C LEU A 879 10.08 -52.85 38.02
N LEU A 880 11.40 -52.95 38.15
CA LEU A 880 12.10 -54.17 38.59
C LEU A 880 11.75 -54.52 40.03
N TRP A 881 11.64 -53.53 40.91
CA TRP A 881 11.26 -53.74 42.29
C TRP A 881 9.82 -54.28 42.39
N ARG A 882 8.91 -53.72 41.59
CA ARG A 882 7.51 -54.17 41.51
C ARG A 882 7.36 -55.58 40.92
N CYS A 883 8.19 -56.00 39.97
CA CYS A 883 8.11 -57.34 39.37
C CYS A 883 8.84 -58.44 40.17
N GLY A 884 9.35 -58.10 41.37
CA GLY A 884 9.96 -59.04 42.31
C GLY A 884 11.46 -59.29 42.10
N GLU A 885 12.20 -58.34 41.50
CA GLU A 885 13.66 -58.42 41.27
C GLU A 885 14.43 -57.32 42.05
N PRO A 886 14.56 -57.44 43.39
CA PRO A 886 15.11 -56.38 44.25
C PRO A 886 16.61 -56.11 44.01
N ALA A 887 17.38 -57.11 43.61
CA ALA A 887 18.82 -56.95 43.33
C ALA A 887 19.09 -56.09 42.09
N ALA A 888 18.32 -56.31 41.02
CA ALA A 888 18.40 -55.51 39.80
C ALA A 888 17.86 -54.09 40.04
N ALA A 889 16.80 -53.95 40.85
CA ALA A 889 16.28 -52.66 41.27
C ALA A 889 17.30 -51.82 42.05
N LEU A 890 18.04 -52.43 42.98
CA LEU A 890 19.10 -51.74 43.74
C LEU A 890 20.18 -51.15 42.81
N GLN A 891 20.63 -51.91 41.81
CA GLN A 891 21.62 -51.43 40.83
C GLN A 891 21.08 -50.25 40.00
N ALA A 892 19.80 -50.30 39.63
CA ALA A 892 19.13 -49.23 38.89
C ALA A 892 18.95 -47.95 39.75
N PHE A 893 18.61 -48.09 41.03
CA PHE A 893 18.53 -46.94 41.95
C PHE A 893 19.91 -46.34 42.28
N ALA A 894 20.93 -47.17 42.42
CA ALA A 894 22.29 -46.71 42.69
C ALA A 894 22.96 -46.03 41.48
N SER A 895 22.56 -46.37 40.25
CA SER A 895 23.00 -45.67 39.04
C SER A 895 22.25 -44.36 38.78
N SER A 896 20.98 -44.27 39.17
CA SER A 896 20.18 -43.03 39.06
C SER A 896 20.40 -42.02 40.19
N SER A 897 21.26 -42.31 41.17
CA SER A 897 21.44 -41.47 42.37
C SER A 897 20.13 -41.23 43.15
N SER A 898 19.14 -42.12 43.00
CA SER A 898 17.90 -42.14 43.78
C SER A 898 18.16 -42.83 45.12
N TRP A 899 18.95 -42.16 45.96
CA TRP A 899 19.57 -42.78 47.13
C TRP A 899 18.55 -43.29 48.15
N ARG A 900 17.40 -42.63 48.31
CA ARG A 900 16.33 -43.08 49.22
C ARG A 900 15.78 -44.45 48.80
N ASN A 901 15.49 -44.62 47.52
CA ASN A 901 15.03 -45.89 46.95
C ASN A 901 16.12 -46.96 46.98
N ALA A 902 17.38 -46.58 46.72
CA ALA A 902 18.51 -47.48 46.83
C ALA A 902 18.68 -48.03 48.25
N ILE A 903 18.60 -47.17 49.28
CA ILE A 903 18.67 -47.60 50.68
C ILE A 903 17.47 -48.48 51.07
N CYS A 904 16.26 -48.16 50.62
CA CYS A 904 15.07 -48.99 50.87
C CYS A 904 15.18 -50.37 50.21
N ALA A 905 15.63 -50.43 48.95
CA ALA A 905 15.88 -51.69 48.25
C ALA A 905 17.00 -52.50 48.90
N ALA A 906 18.07 -51.82 49.36
CA ALA A 906 19.17 -52.41 50.10
C ALA A 906 18.72 -53.03 51.43
N GLN A 907 17.76 -52.42 52.14
CA GLN A 907 17.22 -52.98 53.40
C GLN A 907 16.33 -54.22 53.21
N GLN A 908 15.74 -54.41 52.03
CA GLN A 908 15.00 -55.63 51.69
C GLN A 908 15.93 -56.79 51.31
N ILE A 909 17.20 -56.50 51.06
CA ILE A 909 18.27 -57.47 50.85
C ILE A 909 19.01 -57.61 52.20
N PRO A 910 19.39 -58.82 52.66
CA PRO A 910 20.12 -58.98 53.91
C PRO A 910 21.58 -58.51 53.77
N LEU A 911 21.81 -57.19 53.63
CA LEU A 911 23.13 -56.58 53.52
C LEU A 911 23.74 -56.33 54.91
N PRO A 912 25.02 -56.68 55.15
CA PRO A 912 25.76 -56.32 56.36
C PRO A 912 25.88 -54.80 56.55
N PRO A 913 25.98 -54.29 57.79
CA PRO A 913 26.08 -52.85 58.07
C PRO A 913 27.27 -52.17 57.38
N ASP A 914 28.38 -52.88 57.23
CA ASP A 914 29.58 -52.35 56.55
C ASP A 914 29.35 -52.13 55.05
N GLN A 915 28.56 -52.98 54.40
CA GLN A 915 28.21 -52.83 52.98
C GLN A 915 27.21 -51.69 52.75
N LEU A 916 26.33 -51.44 53.72
CA LEU A 916 25.41 -50.31 53.69
C LEU A 916 26.15 -48.98 53.88
N ALA A 917 27.16 -48.93 54.75
CA ALA A 917 28.03 -47.77 54.90
C ALA A 917 28.85 -47.47 53.64
N LEU A 918 29.35 -48.51 52.93
CA LEU A 918 30.02 -48.35 51.64
C LEU A 918 29.07 -47.82 50.56
N LEU A 919 27.87 -48.38 50.43
CA LEU A 919 26.85 -47.88 49.51
C LEU A 919 26.48 -46.42 49.80
N ALA A 920 26.37 -46.02 51.07
CA ALA A 920 26.08 -44.65 51.46
C ALA A 920 27.20 -43.68 51.05
N ARG A 921 28.48 -44.08 51.19
CA ARG A 921 29.63 -43.28 50.73
C ARG A 921 29.66 -43.14 49.20
N ASP A 922 29.50 -44.24 48.46
CA ASP A 922 29.46 -44.22 46.99
C ASP A 922 28.32 -43.33 46.46
N LEU A 923 27.16 -43.33 47.12
CA LEU A 923 26.04 -42.48 46.76
C LEU A 923 26.29 -41.01 47.15
N ALA A 924 26.91 -40.76 48.30
CA ALA A 924 27.26 -39.41 48.73
C ALA A 924 28.29 -38.76 47.79
N GLU A 925 29.28 -39.51 47.31
CA GLU A 925 30.25 -39.03 46.31
C GLU A 925 29.54 -38.62 45.01
N LYS A 926 28.69 -39.49 44.46
CA LYS A 926 27.90 -39.18 43.26
C LYS A 926 26.97 -37.97 43.42
N LEU A 927 26.37 -37.80 44.60
CA LEU A 927 25.54 -36.63 44.89
C LEU A 927 26.37 -35.35 45.02
N THR A 928 27.60 -35.45 45.53
CA THR A 928 28.55 -34.34 45.62
C THR A 928 28.99 -33.89 44.23
N GLU A 929 29.28 -34.82 43.30
CA GLU A 929 29.56 -34.50 41.90
C GLU A 929 28.39 -33.76 41.21
N GLN A 930 27.15 -34.08 41.60
CA GLN A 930 25.92 -33.43 41.11
C GLN A 930 25.60 -32.09 41.82
N ARG A 931 26.48 -31.59 42.70
CA ARG A 931 26.28 -30.40 43.54
C ARG A 931 25.10 -30.50 44.51
N ARG A 932 24.64 -31.71 44.86
CA ARG A 932 23.56 -31.98 45.83
C ARG A 932 24.12 -32.20 47.23
N PHE A 933 24.85 -31.21 47.74
CA PHE A 933 25.65 -31.30 48.96
C PHE A 933 24.83 -31.61 50.22
N SER A 934 23.61 -31.06 50.34
CA SER A 934 22.72 -31.33 51.48
C SER A 934 22.29 -32.79 51.59
N GLU A 935 22.05 -33.45 50.45
CA GLU A 935 21.65 -34.86 50.44
C GLU A 935 22.84 -35.80 50.65
N ALA A 936 24.01 -35.44 50.13
CA ALA A 936 25.26 -36.14 50.38
C ALA A 936 25.63 -36.13 51.87
N ALA A 937 25.53 -34.96 52.51
CA ALA A 937 25.80 -34.82 53.95
C ALA A 937 24.86 -35.66 54.81
N LEU A 938 23.57 -35.74 54.45
CA LEU A 938 22.60 -36.55 55.17
C LEU A 938 22.89 -38.05 55.06
N LEU A 939 23.36 -38.53 53.88
CA LEU A 939 23.81 -39.91 53.71
C LEU A 939 25.02 -40.23 54.58
N LEU A 940 26.01 -39.33 54.59
CA LEU A 940 27.26 -39.49 55.34
C LEU A 940 27.01 -39.50 56.85
N ASP A 941 26.18 -38.57 57.36
CA ASP A 941 25.84 -38.48 58.78
C ASP A 941 24.99 -39.68 59.25
N GLN A 942 23.88 -39.97 58.56
CA GLN A 942 22.90 -40.96 59.06
C GLN A 942 23.28 -42.41 58.79
N TYR A 943 23.89 -42.70 57.63
CA TYR A 943 24.15 -44.09 57.19
C TYR A 943 25.62 -44.47 57.22
N ALA A 944 26.54 -43.56 56.85
CA ALA A 944 27.98 -43.81 56.96
C ALA A 944 28.54 -43.49 58.37
N LYS A 945 27.79 -42.75 59.19
CA LYS A 945 28.16 -42.27 60.53
C LYS A 945 29.45 -41.44 60.52
N ASP A 946 29.67 -40.69 59.45
CA ASP A 946 30.83 -39.82 59.26
C ASP A 946 30.42 -38.34 59.31
N CYS A 947 30.39 -37.79 60.53
CA CYS A 947 29.95 -36.41 60.75
C CYS A 947 30.92 -35.38 60.19
N GLU A 948 32.22 -35.70 60.08
CA GLU A 948 33.23 -34.74 59.62
C GLU A 948 33.13 -34.55 58.10
N GLU A 949 33.06 -35.66 57.34
CA GLU A 949 32.82 -35.60 55.90
C GLU A 949 31.46 -34.95 55.57
N ALA A 950 30.42 -35.20 56.38
CA ALA A 950 29.11 -34.57 56.21
C ALA A 950 29.16 -33.04 56.37
N ILE A 951 29.85 -32.54 57.41
CA ILE A 951 30.00 -31.09 57.64
C ILE A 951 30.84 -30.46 56.52
N LEU A 952 31.94 -31.10 56.10
CA LEU A 952 32.80 -30.60 55.02
C LEU A 952 32.07 -30.54 53.67
N ALA A 953 31.20 -31.51 53.37
CA ALA A 953 30.37 -31.49 52.17
C ALA A 953 29.43 -30.27 52.15
N LEU A 954 28.80 -29.93 53.29
CA LEU A 954 27.92 -28.75 53.41
C LEU A 954 28.68 -27.43 53.30
N VAL A 955 29.86 -27.34 53.92
CA VAL A 955 30.75 -26.17 53.83
C VAL A 955 31.18 -25.94 52.37
N THR A 956 31.55 -27.01 51.67
CA THR A 956 31.91 -26.95 50.24
C THR A 956 30.72 -26.49 49.37
N GLY A 957 29.51 -26.91 49.73
CA GLY A 957 28.28 -26.52 49.05
C GLY A 957 27.72 -25.13 49.39
N SER A 958 28.42 -24.34 50.22
CA SER A 958 27.93 -23.03 50.72
C SER A 958 26.58 -23.11 51.45
N VAL A 959 26.26 -24.25 52.07
CA VAL A 959 25.03 -24.47 52.87
C VAL A 959 25.33 -24.17 54.33
N TRP A 960 25.57 -22.88 54.62
CA TRP A 960 26.16 -22.42 55.89
C TRP A 960 25.33 -22.76 57.13
N GLU A 961 24.01 -22.60 57.05
CA GLU A 961 23.12 -22.79 58.21
C GLU A 961 23.04 -24.26 58.64
N GLU A 962 22.96 -25.18 57.68
CA GLU A 962 22.91 -26.63 57.97
C GLU A 962 24.27 -27.15 58.41
N ALA A 963 25.37 -26.65 57.85
CA ALA A 963 26.72 -26.95 58.33
C ALA A 963 26.88 -26.53 59.80
N LEU A 964 26.42 -25.32 60.15
CA LEU A 964 26.47 -24.82 61.52
C LEU A 964 25.59 -25.67 62.47
N ARG A 965 24.39 -26.07 62.03
CA ARG A 965 23.51 -26.95 62.81
C ARG A 965 24.20 -28.28 63.13
N LEU A 966 24.82 -28.94 62.15
CA LEU A 966 25.54 -30.20 62.36
C LEU A 966 26.76 -30.02 63.28
N ILE A 967 27.51 -28.93 63.14
CA ILE A 967 28.64 -28.59 64.01
C ILE A 967 28.21 -28.56 65.48
N TYR A 968 27.12 -27.86 65.79
CA TYR A 968 26.59 -27.81 67.16
C TYR A 968 25.97 -29.15 67.60
N MET A 969 25.30 -29.87 66.70
CA MET A 969 24.68 -31.16 66.99
C MET A 969 25.72 -32.23 67.39
N HIS A 970 26.89 -32.25 66.75
CA HIS A 970 27.96 -33.21 67.05
C HIS A 970 29.01 -32.68 68.04
N ASN A 971 28.80 -31.50 68.64
CA ASN A 971 29.76 -30.83 69.53
C ASN A 971 31.16 -30.61 68.90
N ARG A 972 31.23 -30.41 67.57
CA ARG A 972 32.48 -30.19 66.81
C ARG A 972 32.71 -28.70 66.49
N GLN A 973 32.60 -27.87 67.53
CA GLN A 973 32.74 -26.40 67.40
C GLN A 973 34.10 -25.98 66.85
N ASP A 974 35.12 -26.83 66.98
CA ASP A 974 36.44 -26.71 66.36
C ASP A 974 36.34 -26.40 64.85
N ILE A 975 35.41 -27.06 64.14
CA ILE A 975 35.23 -26.95 62.68
C ILE A 975 34.76 -25.53 62.27
N THR A 976 34.12 -24.80 63.19
CA THR A 976 33.66 -23.42 62.95
C THR A 976 34.84 -22.50 62.61
N GLU A 977 35.94 -22.61 63.36
CA GLU A 977 37.13 -21.78 63.18
C GLU A 977 38.05 -22.36 62.09
N THR A 978 38.16 -23.70 61.98
CA THR A 978 39.11 -24.32 61.05
C THR A 978 38.63 -24.36 59.60
N ASN A 979 37.32 -24.49 59.35
CA ASN A 979 36.79 -24.71 58.00
C ASN A 979 35.68 -23.73 57.64
N LEU A 980 34.67 -23.52 58.50
CA LEU A 980 33.48 -22.75 58.15
C LEU A 980 33.77 -21.26 57.97
N LYS A 981 34.40 -20.59 58.94
CA LYS A 981 34.75 -19.17 58.83
C LYS A 981 35.73 -18.87 57.68
N PRO A 982 36.82 -19.64 57.47
CA PRO A 982 37.68 -19.46 56.30
C PRO A 982 36.94 -19.60 54.98
N ALA A 983 36.12 -20.65 54.82
CA ALA A 983 35.35 -20.87 53.59
C ALA A 983 34.32 -19.76 53.34
N LEU A 984 33.71 -19.21 54.39
CA LEU A 984 32.79 -18.09 54.27
C LEU A 984 33.47 -16.80 53.79
N LEU A 985 34.68 -16.50 54.30
CA LEU A 985 35.47 -15.35 53.86
C LEU A 985 35.99 -15.52 52.43
N GLU A 986 36.35 -16.74 52.04
CA GLU A 986 36.72 -17.08 50.66
C GLU A 986 35.53 -16.92 49.69
N ALA A 987 34.35 -17.40 50.09
CA ALA A 987 33.11 -17.23 49.33
C ALA A 987 32.77 -15.73 49.14
N PHE A 988 32.87 -14.93 50.20
CA PHE A 988 32.73 -13.48 50.13
C PHE A 988 33.70 -12.85 49.12
N SER A 989 34.99 -13.18 49.21
CA SER A 989 36.01 -12.63 48.31
C SER A 989 35.73 -13.00 46.85
N THR A 990 35.31 -14.24 46.61
CA THR A 990 35.03 -14.77 45.27
C THR A 990 33.78 -14.12 44.66
N GLN A 991 32.69 -14.04 45.44
CA GLN A 991 31.43 -13.41 45.00
C GLN A 991 31.62 -11.92 44.71
N THR A 992 32.33 -11.19 45.59
CA THR A 992 32.60 -9.76 45.40
C THR A 992 33.43 -9.50 44.15
N ALA A 993 34.54 -10.24 43.96
CA ALA A 993 35.39 -10.09 42.78
C ALA A 993 34.66 -10.45 41.48
N PHE A 994 33.76 -11.45 41.53
CA PHE A 994 32.94 -11.82 40.39
C PHE A 994 31.95 -10.71 40.02
N LEU A 995 31.24 -10.13 40.99
CA LEU A 995 30.32 -9.02 40.75
C LEU A 995 31.02 -7.79 40.17
N GLU A 996 32.16 -7.40 40.73
CA GLU A 996 32.98 -6.28 40.22
C GLU A 996 33.40 -6.52 38.75
N ALA A 997 33.78 -7.76 38.40
CA ALA A 997 34.14 -8.12 37.03
C ALA A 997 32.95 -8.10 36.05
N GLN A 998 31.76 -8.54 36.49
CA GLN A 998 30.54 -8.51 35.66
C GLN A 998 30.08 -7.08 35.39
N VAL A 999 30.08 -6.21 36.40
CA VAL A 999 29.72 -4.79 36.27
C VAL A 999 30.68 -4.06 35.32
N ALA A 1000 31.99 -4.30 35.46
CA ALA A 1000 33.00 -3.72 34.57
C ALA A 1000 32.78 -4.15 33.10
N THR A 1001 32.50 -5.44 32.88
CA THR A 1001 32.26 -6.00 31.54
C THR A 1001 30.97 -5.46 30.93
N PHE A 1002 29.90 -5.38 31.73
CA PHE A 1002 28.60 -4.83 31.33
C PHE A 1002 28.73 -3.36 30.87
N THR A 1003 29.40 -2.54 31.69
CA THR A 1003 29.61 -1.11 31.41
C THR A 1003 30.39 -0.91 30.12
N ARG A 1004 31.44 -1.72 29.89
CA ARG A 1004 32.22 -1.70 28.65
C ARG A 1004 31.37 -2.02 27.42
N HIS A 1005 30.56 -3.08 27.48
CA HIS A 1005 29.71 -3.48 26.35
C HIS A 1005 28.59 -2.47 26.07
N ARG A 1006 27.96 -1.92 27.12
CA ARG A 1006 26.96 -0.85 26.99
C ARG A 1006 27.54 0.39 26.31
N THR A 1007 28.68 0.87 26.78
CA THR A 1007 29.36 2.04 26.20
C THR A 1007 29.70 1.82 24.73
N ARG A 1008 30.18 0.61 24.37
CA ARG A 1008 30.50 0.27 22.99
C ARG A 1008 29.26 0.23 22.10
N LEU A 1009 28.13 -0.29 22.60
CA LEU A 1009 26.87 -0.35 21.84
C LEU A 1009 26.36 1.05 21.47
N ALA A 1010 26.47 2.02 22.38
CA ALA A 1010 26.11 3.41 22.10
C ALA A 1010 26.94 3.99 20.95
N VAL A 1011 28.27 3.82 20.98
CA VAL A 1011 29.18 4.27 19.91
C VAL A 1011 28.84 3.63 18.56
N VAL A 1012 28.55 2.34 18.52
CA VAL A 1012 28.21 1.64 17.26
C VAL A 1012 26.90 2.15 16.66
N ARG A 1013 25.90 2.49 17.49
CA ARG A 1013 24.62 3.06 17.01
C ARG A 1013 24.82 4.46 16.46
N GLU A 1014 25.59 5.30 17.13
CA GLU A 1014 25.93 6.65 16.67
C GLU A 1014 26.68 6.61 15.33
N GLN A 1015 27.67 5.73 15.18
CA GLN A 1015 28.41 5.54 13.93
C GLN A 1015 27.52 5.10 12.76
N LYS A 1016 26.54 4.24 13.02
CA LYS A 1016 25.58 3.80 12.00
C LYS A 1016 24.62 4.92 11.59
N GLU A 1017 24.14 5.73 12.54
CA GLU A 1017 23.26 6.85 12.21
C GLU A 1017 24.00 7.96 11.45
N LYS A 1018 25.25 8.26 11.85
CA LYS A 1018 26.09 9.22 11.14
C LYS A 1018 26.37 8.77 9.69
N ALA A 1019 26.71 7.49 9.49
CA ALA A 1019 26.89 6.94 8.15
C ALA A 1019 25.59 6.95 7.31
N ARG A 1020 24.42 6.95 7.96
CA ARG A 1020 23.12 7.10 7.29
C ARG A 1020 22.91 8.54 6.83
N LEU A 1021 23.21 9.52 7.69
CA LEU A 1021 23.11 10.95 7.36
C LEU A 1021 24.14 11.39 6.31
N ASP A 1022 25.38 10.91 6.37
CA ASP A 1022 26.43 11.26 5.40
C ASP A 1022 26.08 10.78 3.97
N MET A 1023 25.17 9.81 3.82
CA MET A 1023 24.64 9.36 2.52
C MET A 1023 23.48 10.22 1.99
N LEU A 1024 22.93 11.11 2.81
CA LEU A 1024 21.81 12.02 2.45
C LEU A 1024 22.29 13.41 2.03
N ASP A 1025 23.54 13.79 2.33
CA ASP A 1025 24.07 15.16 2.15
C ASP A 1025 24.90 15.36 0.85
N ASP A 1026 25.13 14.30 0.06
CA ASP A 1026 25.92 14.35 -1.20
C ASP A 1026 25.08 14.56 -2.48
N ASP A 1027 23.74 14.64 -2.39
CA ASP A 1027 22.85 14.94 -3.53
C ASP A 1027 22.12 16.28 -3.32
N GLY A 1028 22.55 17.30 -4.08
CA GLY A 1028 21.97 18.65 -4.07
C GLY A 1028 20.53 18.73 -4.61
N PRO A 1029 19.80 19.81 -4.27
CA PRO A 1029 18.37 19.91 -4.55
C PRO A 1029 18.13 20.46 -5.95
N ASP A 1030 18.14 19.61 -6.98
CA ASP A 1030 17.41 19.82 -8.25
C ASP A 1030 17.65 18.65 -9.23
N CYS A 1031 16.94 17.53 -9.02
CA CYS A 1031 16.73 16.52 -10.05
C CYS A 1031 15.53 15.62 -9.71
N PRO A 1032 14.36 15.74 -10.37
CA PRO A 1032 13.15 14.97 -10.03
C PRO A 1032 13.10 13.52 -10.55
N ASP A 1033 14.22 12.89 -10.91
CA ASP A 1033 14.25 11.56 -11.56
C ASP A 1033 15.21 10.52 -10.91
N ALA A 1034 15.65 10.75 -9.67
CA ALA A 1034 16.61 9.88 -8.98
C ALA A 1034 16.03 8.81 -8.03
N GLU A 1035 14.74 8.44 -8.12
CA GLU A 1035 14.17 7.37 -7.26
C GLU A 1035 13.95 6.01 -7.96
N LEU A 1036 14.56 5.80 -9.13
CA LEU A 1036 14.42 4.54 -9.88
C LEU A 1036 15.46 3.46 -9.55
N TYR A 1037 16.29 3.65 -8.51
CA TYR A 1037 17.21 2.62 -8.03
C TYR A 1037 17.35 2.64 -6.50
N SER A 1038 16.51 1.90 -5.76
CA SER A 1038 16.89 1.36 -4.43
C SER A 1038 15.93 0.29 -3.88
N GLU A 1039 15.81 -0.86 -4.57
CA GLU A 1039 15.46 -2.13 -3.90
C GLU A 1039 16.33 -3.33 -4.34
N ALA A 1040 17.41 -3.10 -5.09
CA ALA A 1040 18.33 -4.17 -5.51
C ALA A 1040 19.82 -3.81 -5.39
N SER A 1041 20.20 -2.89 -4.50
CA SER A 1041 21.62 -2.56 -4.28
C SER A 1041 22.06 -2.87 -2.84
N SER A 1042 22.35 -4.15 -2.60
CA SER A 1042 23.24 -4.56 -1.50
C SER A 1042 24.64 -4.92 -2.01
N VAL A 1043 25.03 -4.39 -3.19
CA VAL A 1043 26.32 -4.69 -3.80
C VAL A 1043 26.83 -3.46 -4.58
N MET A 1044 27.21 -2.38 -3.89
CA MET A 1044 28.28 -1.47 -4.35
C MET A 1044 28.57 -0.37 -3.34
N SER A 1045 29.58 -0.58 -2.50
CA SER A 1045 30.60 0.44 -2.23
C SER A 1045 31.86 -0.26 -1.74
N GLY A 1046 32.97 -0.05 -2.45
CA GLY A 1046 34.28 -0.65 -2.18
C GLY A 1046 34.95 -1.25 -3.42
N SER A 1047 35.40 -0.40 -4.33
CA SER A 1047 36.28 -0.80 -5.44
C SER A 1047 37.73 -0.90 -4.96
N LYS A 1048 38.38 -2.05 -5.18
CA LYS A 1048 39.69 -2.23 -5.85
C LYS A 1048 40.23 -3.66 -5.65
N TYR A 1049 40.62 -4.26 -6.78
CA TYR A 1049 41.33 -5.53 -7.00
C TYR A 1049 40.51 -6.84 -7.08
N SER A 1050 40.34 -7.27 -8.33
CA SER A 1050 40.51 -8.63 -8.86
C SER A 1050 40.01 -9.82 -8.04
N HIS A 1051 38.93 -10.47 -8.49
CA HIS A 1051 39.04 -11.73 -9.25
C HIS A 1051 37.66 -12.28 -9.64
N SER A 1052 37.54 -12.62 -10.92
CA SER A 1052 36.60 -13.63 -11.42
C SER A 1052 36.76 -14.94 -10.63
N ASN A 1053 35.67 -15.45 -10.05
CA ASN A 1053 35.27 -16.84 -10.28
C ASN A 1053 33.85 -17.17 -9.82
N SER A 1054 33.21 -17.94 -10.68
CA SER A 1054 31.94 -18.62 -10.60
C SER A 1054 31.75 -19.53 -9.39
N ARG A 1055 30.47 -19.86 -9.09
CA ARG A 1055 30.01 -21.14 -8.51
C ARG A 1055 30.64 -21.55 -7.18
N ILE A 1056 30.03 -21.16 -6.06
CA ILE A 1056 30.20 -21.89 -4.79
C ILE A 1056 28.83 -22.11 -4.13
N SER A 1057 28.44 -23.38 -4.15
CA SER A 1057 27.36 -23.98 -3.37
C SER A 1057 27.67 -23.91 -1.87
N SER A 1058 26.78 -23.34 -1.05
CA SER A 1058 26.91 -23.33 0.41
C SER A 1058 26.21 -24.55 1.04
N ARG A 1059 26.62 -25.75 0.63
CA ARG A 1059 26.24 -27.02 1.28
C ARG A 1059 27.24 -27.38 2.38
N SER A 1060 26.95 -27.04 3.64
CA SER A 1060 27.47 -27.72 4.85
C SER A 1060 26.98 -27.05 6.15
N SER A 1061 26.53 -27.85 7.12
CA SER A 1061 26.20 -27.42 8.49
C SER A 1061 27.37 -26.75 9.22
N LYS A 1062 28.62 -27.05 8.82
CA LYS A 1062 29.83 -26.37 9.33
C LYS A 1062 29.90 -24.91 8.87
N ASN A 1063 29.48 -24.59 7.64
CA ASN A 1063 29.44 -23.20 7.16
C ASN A 1063 28.28 -22.40 7.76
N ARG A 1064 27.13 -23.04 8.04
CA ARG A 1064 26.03 -22.41 8.80
C ARG A 1064 26.46 -22.09 10.23
N ARG A 1065 27.10 -23.03 10.94
CA ARG A 1065 27.68 -22.77 12.27
C ARG A 1065 28.76 -21.70 12.24
N LYS A 1066 29.59 -21.64 11.19
CA LYS A 1066 30.61 -20.58 11.03
C LYS A 1066 29.98 -19.22 10.74
N ALA A 1067 28.86 -19.16 10.02
CA ALA A 1067 28.10 -17.93 9.77
C ALA A 1067 27.30 -17.48 11.00
N GLU A 1068 26.69 -18.40 11.76
CA GLU A 1068 26.02 -18.12 13.03
C GLU A 1068 27.03 -17.65 14.09
N ARG A 1069 28.22 -18.26 14.18
CA ARG A 1069 29.32 -17.77 15.03
C ARG A 1069 29.80 -16.37 14.66
N LYS A 1070 29.73 -15.97 13.38
CA LYS A 1070 30.05 -14.60 12.95
C LYS A 1070 28.99 -13.58 13.37
N LYS A 1071 27.75 -14.00 13.64
CA LYS A 1071 26.67 -13.10 14.16
C LYS A 1071 26.84 -12.74 15.64
N LEU A 1072 27.60 -13.55 16.38
CA LEU A 1072 27.89 -13.36 17.82
C LEU A 1072 29.33 -12.86 18.05
N SER A 1073 29.98 -12.33 17.01
CA SER A 1073 31.36 -11.86 17.11
C SER A 1073 31.41 -10.47 17.74
N LEU A 1074 31.94 -10.37 18.97
CA LEU A 1074 32.22 -9.11 19.67
C LEU A 1074 33.45 -8.35 19.11
N LYS A 1075 33.81 -8.58 17.84
CA LYS A 1075 34.96 -7.92 17.21
C LYS A 1075 34.54 -6.52 16.74
N GLU A 1076 35.29 -5.52 17.18
CA GLU A 1076 35.08 -4.13 16.82
C GLU A 1076 35.17 -3.92 15.29
N GLY A 1077 34.18 -3.21 14.73
CA GLY A 1077 34.04 -2.95 13.29
C GLY A 1077 33.38 -4.08 12.51
N SER A 1078 32.86 -5.12 13.17
CA SER A 1078 32.14 -6.18 12.45
C SER A 1078 30.73 -5.72 12.05
N PRO A 1079 30.19 -6.16 10.88
CA PRO A 1079 28.89 -5.68 10.39
C PRO A 1079 27.69 -5.91 11.33
N MET A 1080 27.80 -6.88 12.23
CA MET A 1080 26.74 -7.33 13.15
C MET A 1080 27.13 -7.10 14.63
N GLU A 1081 28.08 -6.20 14.89
CA GLU A 1081 28.63 -5.94 16.23
C GLU A 1081 27.55 -5.53 17.25
N ASP A 1082 26.55 -4.75 16.83
CA ASP A 1082 25.42 -4.31 17.64
C ASP A 1082 24.61 -5.48 18.22
N ARG A 1083 24.27 -6.48 17.41
CA ARG A 1083 23.51 -7.66 17.84
C ARG A 1083 24.32 -8.57 18.75
N ALA A 1084 25.63 -8.69 18.53
CA ALA A 1084 26.51 -9.47 19.38
C ALA A 1084 26.62 -8.84 20.79
N LEU A 1085 26.74 -7.51 20.87
CA LEU A 1085 26.78 -6.78 22.14
C LEU A 1085 25.48 -6.90 22.93
N MET A 1086 24.32 -6.78 22.27
CA MET A 1086 23.02 -6.97 22.92
C MET A 1086 22.87 -8.37 23.53
N TYR A 1087 23.32 -9.41 22.84
CA TYR A 1087 23.26 -10.79 23.35
C TYR A 1087 24.17 -10.98 24.58
N ALA A 1088 25.41 -10.47 24.53
CA ALA A 1088 26.36 -10.54 25.63
C ALA A 1088 25.85 -9.80 26.89
N LEU A 1089 25.23 -8.62 26.72
CA LEU A 1089 24.59 -7.89 27.81
C LEU A 1089 23.44 -8.69 28.45
N GLY A 1090 22.65 -9.41 27.65
CA GLY A 1090 21.59 -10.30 28.14
C GLY A 1090 22.11 -11.47 28.98
N GLU A 1091 23.21 -12.12 28.57
CA GLU A 1091 23.82 -13.21 29.34
C GLU A 1091 24.34 -12.74 30.71
N ILE A 1092 24.95 -11.56 30.78
CA ILE A 1092 25.44 -10.98 32.03
C ILE A 1092 24.28 -10.74 33.01
N LEU A 1093 23.18 -10.15 32.55
CA LEU A 1093 21.97 -9.94 33.36
C LEU A 1093 21.47 -11.25 34.00
N THR A 1094 21.33 -12.30 33.18
CA THR A 1094 20.86 -13.60 33.69
C THR A 1094 21.84 -14.28 34.65
N THR A 1095 23.13 -13.97 34.56
CA THR A 1095 24.16 -14.56 35.41
C THR A 1095 24.16 -13.90 36.80
N VAL A 1096 24.04 -12.58 36.86
CA VAL A 1096 23.97 -11.83 38.13
C VAL A 1096 22.67 -12.11 38.89
N ASP A 1097 21.54 -12.28 38.19
CA ASP A 1097 20.26 -12.64 38.82
C ASP A 1097 20.32 -14.01 39.52
N LYS A 1098 20.97 -15.01 38.90
CA LYS A 1098 21.13 -16.36 39.49
C LYS A 1098 21.95 -16.39 40.78
N MET A 1099 22.77 -15.38 41.05
CA MET A 1099 23.58 -15.31 42.28
C MET A 1099 22.77 -14.91 43.51
N ARG A 1100 21.51 -14.47 43.35
CA ARG A 1100 20.68 -13.91 44.42
C ARG A 1100 20.62 -14.79 45.67
N GLU A 1101 20.34 -16.08 45.51
CA GLU A 1101 20.22 -17.03 46.62
C GLU A 1101 21.57 -17.28 47.32
N GLU A 1102 22.65 -17.39 46.53
CA GLU A 1102 24.00 -17.61 47.05
C GLU A 1102 24.52 -16.41 47.84
N VAL A 1103 24.27 -15.18 47.35
CA VAL A 1103 24.60 -13.92 48.05
C VAL A 1103 23.75 -13.77 49.30
N HIS A 1104 22.46 -14.08 49.24
CA HIS A 1104 21.56 -14.02 50.40
C HIS A 1104 22.02 -14.95 51.54
N SER A 1105 22.34 -16.21 51.21
CA SER A 1105 22.85 -17.20 52.17
C SER A 1105 24.18 -16.76 52.80
N ALA A 1106 25.11 -16.25 51.99
CA ALA A 1106 26.41 -15.76 52.48
C ALA A 1106 26.27 -14.53 53.39
N LEU A 1107 25.39 -13.57 53.06
CA LEU A 1107 25.15 -12.37 53.88
C LEU A 1107 24.64 -12.73 55.29
N LYS A 1108 23.67 -13.65 55.40
CA LYS A 1108 23.15 -14.11 56.70
C LYS A 1108 24.26 -14.70 57.56
N ALA A 1109 25.11 -15.55 56.97
CA ALA A 1109 26.23 -16.17 57.67
C ALA A 1109 27.30 -15.13 58.07
N LEU A 1110 27.63 -14.17 57.20
CA LEU A 1110 28.60 -13.10 57.51
C LEU A 1110 28.15 -12.25 58.69
N VAL A 1111 26.88 -11.85 58.74
CA VAL A 1111 26.30 -11.10 59.87
C VAL A 1111 26.33 -11.94 61.15
N LEU A 1112 25.97 -13.22 61.08
CA LEU A 1112 25.99 -14.12 62.23
C LEU A 1112 27.38 -14.24 62.89
N PHE A 1113 28.44 -14.23 62.08
CA PHE A 1113 29.83 -14.30 62.56
C PHE A 1113 30.49 -12.93 62.78
N GLN A 1114 29.72 -11.84 62.84
CA GLN A 1114 30.20 -10.48 63.11
C GLN A 1114 31.18 -9.95 62.04
N PHE A 1115 31.05 -10.41 60.80
CA PHE A 1115 31.77 -9.89 59.63
C PHE A 1115 30.96 -8.78 58.95
N ASP A 1116 30.49 -7.81 59.73
CA ASP A 1116 29.54 -6.77 59.29
C ASP A 1116 30.07 -5.93 58.12
N LYS A 1117 31.37 -5.61 58.13
CA LYS A 1117 32.02 -4.83 57.05
C LYS A 1117 32.03 -5.58 55.72
N GLN A 1118 32.25 -6.89 55.77
CA GLN A 1118 32.24 -7.76 54.61
C GLN A 1118 30.81 -7.94 54.09
N ALA A 1119 29.85 -8.13 54.99
CA ALA A 1119 28.43 -8.22 54.63
C ALA A 1119 27.93 -6.93 53.96
N GLU A 1120 28.21 -5.76 54.55
CA GLU A 1120 27.87 -4.45 53.99
C GLU A 1120 28.48 -4.25 52.60
N LYS A 1121 29.77 -4.57 52.43
CA LYS A 1121 30.45 -4.45 51.13
C LYS A 1121 29.79 -5.33 50.06
N LEU A 1122 29.49 -6.59 50.37
CA LEU A 1122 28.88 -7.51 49.41
C LEU A 1122 27.46 -7.08 49.05
N GLN A 1123 26.68 -6.63 50.04
CA GLN A 1123 25.32 -6.15 49.83
C GLN A 1123 25.29 -4.90 48.93
N LEU A 1124 26.15 -3.92 49.20
CA LEU A 1124 26.25 -2.70 48.38
C LEU A 1124 26.72 -3.02 46.95
N ALA A 1125 27.73 -3.88 46.79
CA ALA A 1125 28.23 -4.26 45.47
C ALA A 1125 27.17 -4.98 44.62
N TYR A 1126 26.31 -5.79 45.25
CA TYR A 1126 25.24 -6.48 44.55
C TYR A 1126 24.08 -5.54 44.18
N ASP A 1127 23.67 -4.64 45.09
CA ASP A 1127 22.62 -3.66 44.84
C ASP A 1127 23.01 -2.68 43.72
N ASP A 1128 24.24 -2.15 43.76
CA ASP A 1128 24.78 -1.26 42.71
C ASP A 1128 24.81 -1.94 41.33
N ALA A 1129 25.17 -3.24 41.29
CA ALA A 1129 25.15 -4.03 40.07
C ALA A 1129 23.73 -4.14 39.47
N LEU A 1130 22.73 -4.44 40.31
CA LEU A 1130 21.34 -4.58 39.87
C LEU A 1130 20.77 -3.25 39.36
N GLN A 1131 20.97 -2.15 40.10
CA GLN A 1131 20.49 -0.82 39.72
C GLN A 1131 21.11 -0.36 38.39
N THR A 1132 22.43 -0.55 38.23
CA THR A 1132 23.15 -0.22 36.98
C THR A 1132 22.59 -0.99 35.78
N MET A 1133 22.24 -2.25 36.00
CA MET A 1133 21.73 -3.16 34.98
C MET A 1133 20.28 -2.85 34.59
N GLU A 1134 19.40 -2.59 35.57
CA GLU A 1134 18.00 -2.25 35.35
C GLU A 1134 17.84 -0.92 34.60
N ALA A 1135 18.62 0.09 34.99
CA ALA A 1135 18.61 1.40 34.32
C ALA A 1135 19.03 1.33 32.83
N ALA A 1136 19.81 0.32 32.44
CA ALA A 1136 20.30 0.14 31.07
C ALA A 1136 19.32 -0.61 30.16
N VAL A 1137 18.31 -1.31 30.70
CA VAL A 1137 17.37 -2.13 29.91
C VAL A 1137 16.67 -1.36 28.78
N PRO A 1138 16.04 -0.19 29.03
CA PRO A 1138 15.35 0.54 27.96
C PRO A 1138 16.32 1.13 26.92
N GLU A 1139 17.57 1.39 27.28
CA GLU A 1139 18.61 1.87 26.36
C GLU A 1139 19.09 0.73 25.44
N VAL A 1140 19.34 -0.45 26.01
CA VAL A 1140 19.86 -1.61 25.25
C VAL A 1140 18.76 -2.23 24.39
N TRP A 1141 17.52 -2.35 24.90
CA TRP A 1141 16.36 -2.90 24.19
C TRP A 1141 15.20 -1.89 24.11
N PRO A 1142 15.24 -0.90 23.20
CA PRO A 1142 14.14 0.04 23.03
C PRO A 1142 12.87 -0.68 22.59
N GLU A 1143 11.75 -0.33 23.23
CA GLU A 1143 10.41 -0.85 22.92
C GLU A 1143 10.01 -0.44 21.49
N GLY A 1144 10.28 -1.33 20.54
CA GLY A 1144 10.05 -1.11 19.11
C GLY A 1144 10.84 -2.07 18.21
N LEU A 1145 11.91 -2.68 18.71
CA LEU A 1145 12.78 -3.60 17.93
C LEU A 1145 12.53 -5.09 18.18
N GLN A 1146 11.68 -5.48 19.13
CA GLN A 1146 11.54 -6.89 19.56
C GLN A 1146 10.72 -7.81 18.64
N ASN A 1147 10.11 -7.32 17.55
CA ASN A 1147 9.41 -8.17 16.58
C ASN A 1147 10.12 -8.33 15.22
N SER A 1148 11.44 -8.14 15.16
CA SER A 1148 12.23 -8.62 14.01
C SER A 1148 12.72 -10.06 14.23
N GLN A 1149 11.79 -11.01 14.42
CA GLN A 1149 12.03 -12.34 13.87
C GLN A 1149 12.05 -12.17 12.35
N ALA A 1150 13.24 -12.21 11.75
CA ALA A 1150 13.37 -12.19 10.30
C ALA A 1150 12.40 -13.22 9.71
N PRO A 1151 11.61 -12.88 8.67
CA PRO A 1151 10.62 -13.78 8.11
C PRO A 1151 11.31 -15.08 7.69
N LEU A 1152 10.87 -16.21 8.27
CA LEU A 1152 11.38 -17.55 7.96
C LEU A 1152 11.11 -17.99 6.52
N THR A 1153 10.40 -17.17 5.74
CA THR A 1153 10.03 -17.37 4.34
C THR A 1153 10.51 -16.18 3.49
N GLY A 1154 11.82 -15.98 3.42
CA GLY A 1154 12.41 -15.09 2.42
C GLY A 1154 12.78 -15.87 1.15
N PRO A 1155 13.12 -15.20 0.04
CA PRO A 1155 13.52 -15.83 -1.24
C PRO A 1155 14.77 -16.73 -1.14
N ASN A 1156 15.44 -16.75 0.02
CA ASN A 1156 16.60 -17.59 0.33
C ASN A 1156 16.26 -18.86 1.15
N SER A 1157 14.99 -19.08 1.52
CA SER A 1157 14.55 -20.25 2.31
C SER A 1157 14.32 -21.48 1.42
N THR A 1158 14.97 -22.61 1.73
CA THR A 1158 14.83 -23.87 0.97
C THR A 1158 13.71 -24.74 1.54
N ALA A 1159 13.08 -25.57 0.70
CA ALA A 1159 12.00 -26.48 1.11
C ALA A 1159 12.36 -27.35 2.34
N ASN A 1160 13.61 -27.80 2.47
CA ASN A 1160 14.08 -28.56 3.63
C ASN A 1160 14.18 -27.73 4.92
N SER A 1161 14.45 -26.42 4.83
CA SER A 1161 14.46 -25.52 6.01
C SER A 1161 13.05 -25.23 6.54
N ILE A 1162 12.07 -25.22 5.64
CA ILE A 1162 10.64 -25.11 5.95
C ILE A 1162 10.14 -26.44 6.55
N MET A 1163 10.50 -27.58 5.95
CA MET A 1163 10.10 -28.92 6.42
C MET A 1163 10.71 -29.30 7.77
N ALA A 1164 11.97 -28.91 8.06
CA ALA A 1164 12.60 -29.14 9.35
C ALA A 1164 11.98 -28.30 10.48
N SER A 1165 11.47 -27.09 10.17
CA SER A 1165 10.76 -26.25 11.13
C SER A 1165 9.36 -26.79 11.47
N PHE A 1166 8.67 -27.36 10.47
CA PHE A 1166 7.41 -28.08 10.66
C PHE A 1166 7.57 -29.33 11.54
N GLN A 1167 8.71 -30.03 11.46
CA GLN A 1167 9.01 -31.18 12.33
C GLN A 1167 9.41 -30.77 13.76
N GLN A 1168 9.98 -29.57 13.97
CA GLN A 1168 10.27 -29.06 15.31
C GLN A 1168 9.04 -28.53 16.06
N GLN A 1169 8.04 -28.01 15.34
CA GLN A 1169 6.76 -27.59 15.93
C GLN A 1169 5.80 -28.74 16.27
N GLN A 1170 6.10 -29.98 15.85
CA GLN A 1170 5.28 -31.17 16.11
C GLN A 1170 5.71 -32.02 17.32
N ARG A 1171 6.63 -31.55 18.18
CA ARG A 1171 6.87 -32.22 19.48
C ARG A 1171 5.87 -31.69 20.53
N PRO A 1172 5.09 -32.54 21.21
CA PRO A 1172 4.21 -32.10 22.29
C PRO A 1172 5.04 -31.45 23.40
N ALA A 1173 4.60 -30.30 23.89
CA ALA A 1173 5.09 -29.73 25.13
C ALA A 1173 4.83 -30.72 26.26
N ALA A 1174 5.89 -31.32 26.81
CA ALA A 1174 5.79 -31.99 28.10
C ALA A 1174 5.48 -30.93 29.15
N SER A 1175 4.35 -31.12 29.83
CA SER A 1175 3.84 -30.30 30.92
C SER A 1175 4.88 -30.10 32.02
N GLN A 1176 5.42 -28.89 32.14
CA GLN A 1176 5.94 -28.40 33.41
C GLN A 1176 4.78 -27.67 34.10
N GLY A 1177 4.08 -28.44 34.95
CA GLY A 1177 3.12 -27.90 35.89
C GLY A 1177 3.84 -27.04 36.93
N GLN A 1178 3.21 -25.90 37.21
CA GLN A 1178 3.50 -25.03 38.34
C GLN A 1178 3.50 -25.84 39.65
N HIS A 1179 4.55 -25.68 40.45
CA HIS A 1179 4.41 -25.72 41.90
C HIS A 1179 4.87 -24.38 42.45
N ASN A 1180 3.88 -23.53 42.72
CA ASN A 1180 3.97 -22.53 43.77
C ASN A 1180 4.04 -23.28 45.11
N VAL A 1181 5.10 -23.04 45.87
CA VAL A 1181 5.07 -22.82 47.32
C VAL A 1181 5.88 -21.55 47.55
#